data_AF-A0A9E8A9M9-F1
#
_entry.id   AF-A0A9E8A9M9-F1
#
_cell.length_a   1.000
_cell.length_b   1.000
_cell.length_c   1.000
_cell.angle_alpha   90.00
_cell.angle_beta   90.00
_cell.angle_gamma   90.00
#
_symmetry.space_group_name_H-M   'P 1'
#
loop_
_entity.id
_entity.type
_entity.pdbx_description
1 polymer ?
#
loop_
_entity_poly.entity_id
_entity_poly.type
_entity_poly.pdbx_seq_one_letter_code
_entity_poly.pdbx_strand_id
1 'polypeptide(L)'
;MSLDQAVLDGMAMRMRARLAAEAENRLIRQSRAGEGYSAPHSYFAARQPHGLPVGDGMPARPVASRFEVEDPPHGRAGRRAAGGARAARLVPSAGAVTPAGLLAAGYQPAVLKVISYGHGVARATAIGQYIQRDQAALETHDGRLLGTQDAVAAEMKAWARDFDKRRESDDVAMFRLTVAGEKDPERLTAAVEAAFAGHCYAYRVDRHDDGTVSARVVATMAGHSVVRGENGDETMHHRFHLSDARVQGDRRFSSPTRRMIADRVGAALSVSAETVDVAPIGKASHGKAGVIYQLSRLTHDGEARSGEGETIATELQVRTTAHAWSKALRSFSPRDTMHMILSAKAGEDKEALVRAARGFLHEQFPEHKFAFALHDDKEVDGHMHVHVIVAVKGEDGQRLRPGPADLRAWRELYAAYAQQQGLRIVATSAAYRASSQSYGPRDKAVVAVAERPREGREARDRAYAKANPHVVDKARQRIERARINPIRLPETRRQLAATGEGLRDWQAVAQAQPEHPVAAQYIARLTQSLASGKILVGLNAYRKAPSMADATAAEMRENLKDISETVALAAGVMEGATKMEFMRRTAATMEKLAIQTDLKANQESGQIHMSEDEVRQLLGPHADALIARAREIEAAEQREAEQAEAIRDRAIAEQNREESSGAIDPASLREVAADRAATHHSETIAARERREAQAAAEAARALAENPNQRLDPNLAQGERLQELKHQQDTGINTRPIEGEETEREKPSSQRI
;
A
#
# COMPACT_ATOMS: atom_id res chain seq x y z
N MET A 1 44.13 34.08 -16.11
CA MET A 1 43.26 35.19 -15.65
C MET A 1 43.38 35.28 -14.14
N SER A 2 43.90 36.39 -13.62
CA SER A 2 44.10 36.60 -12.18
C SER A 2 42.74 36.73 -11.51
N LEU A 3 42.38 35.79 -10.62
CA LEU A 3 41.20 35.94 -9.77
C LEU A 3 41.40 37.17 -8.89
N ASP A 4 40.41 38.07 -8.93
CA ASP A 4 40.40 39.33 -8.20
C ASP A 4 40.55 39.07 -6.69
N GLN A 5 41.56 39.69 -6.08
CA GLN A 5 41.89 39.55 -4.65
C GLN A 5 40.68 39.88 -3.77
N ALA A 6 39.80 40.78 -4.22
CA ALA A 6 38.56 41.14 -3.54
C ALA A 6 37.58 39.95 -3.39
N VAL A 7 37.56 39.02 -4.36
CA VAL A 7 36.71 37.82 -4.32
C VAL A 7 37.24 36.80 -3.32
N LEU A 8 38.57 36.65 -3.24
CA LEU A 8 39.22 35.77 -2.26
C LEU A 8 39.03 36.29 -0.83
N ASP A 9 39.16 37.60 -0.62
CA ASP A 9 38.92 38.23 0.68
C ASP A 9 37.44 38.12 1.09
N GLY A 10 36.51 38.25 0.13
CA GLY A 10 35.09 38.01 0.34
C GLY A 10 34.76 36.56 0.75
N MET A 11 35.41 35.58 0.14
CA MET A 11 35.26 34.16 0.53
C MET A 11 35.86 33.86 1.91
N ALA A 12 37.04 34.41 2.21
CA ALA A 12 37.69 34.26 3.51
C ALA A 12 36.84 34.85 4.64
N MET A 13 36.22 36.00 4.42
CA MET A 13 35.33 36.65 5.38
C MET A 13 34.08 35.80 5.68
N ARG A 14 33.45 35.23 4.63
CA ARG A 14 32.29 34.34 4.78
C ARG A 14 32.63 33.04 5.50
N MET A 15 33.82 32.46 5.25
CA MET A 15 34.29 31.29 5.99
C MET A 15 34.54 31.59 7.46
N ARG A 16 35.14 32.75 7.79
CA ARG A 16 35.34 33.17 9.19
C ARG A 16 34.01 33.40 9.91
N ALA A 17 33.03 34.03 9.27
CA ALA A 17 31.69 34.22 9.83
C ALA A 17 30.97 32.88 10.10
N ARG A 18 31.10 31.92 9.18
CA ARG A 18 30.54 30.56 9.34
C ARG A 18 31.18 29.80 10.50
N LEU A 19 32.50 29.86 10.63
CA LEU A 19 33.22 29.21 11.73
C LEU A 19 32.90 29.83 13.09
N ALA A 20 32.70 31.16 13.15
CA ALA A 20 32.26 31.86 14.35
C ALA A 20 30.85 31.40 14.79
N ALA A 21 29.90 31.31 13.84
CA ALA A 21 28.55 30.81 14.11
C ALA A 21 28.53 29.33 14.55
N GLU A 22 29.43 28.50 14.01
CA GLU A 22 29.57 27.10 14.44
C GLU A 22 30.18 26.97 15.84
N ALA A 23 31.10 27.86 16.23
CA ALA A 23 31.68 27.90 17.58
C ALA A 23 30.64 28.35 18.63
N GLU A 24 29.84 29.36 18.33
CA GLU A 24 28.77 29.85 19.20
C GLU A 24 27.68 28.77 19.41
N ASN A 25 27.29 28.08 18.34
CA ASN A 25 26.38 26.93 18.45
C ASN A 25 26.95 25.76 19.26
N ARG A 26 28.28 25.60 19.28
CA ARG A 26 28.95 24.56 20.08
C ARG A 26 28.90 24.88 21.58
N LEU A 27 29.06 26.15 21.94
CA LEU A 27 28.90 26.64 23.32
C LEU A 27 27.45 26.51 23.82
N ILE A 28 26.47 26.83 22.98
CA ILE A 28 25.04 26.66 23.33
C ILE A 28 24.71 25.18 23.59
N ARG A 29 25.27 24.25 22.80
CA ARG A 29 25.08 22.81 23.01
C ARG A 29 25.73 22.30 24.30
N GLN A 30 26.88 22.86 24.69
CA GLN A 30 27.55 22.52 25.94
C GLN A 30 26.79 23.07 27.16
N SER A 31 26.20 24.27 27.07
CA SER A 31 25.37 24.83 28.15
C SER A 31 24.09 24.02 28.42
N ARG A 32 23.49 23.41 27.39
CA ARG A 32 22.27 22.60 27.51
C ARG A 32 22.49 21.15 28.00
N ALA A 33 23.75 20.70 28.08
CA ALA A 33 24.10 19.37 28.57
C ALA A 33 24.34 19.32 30.09
N GLY A 34 24.40 20.49 30.77
CA GLY A 34 24.71 20.60 32.21
C GLY A 34 23.50 20.63 33.16
N GLU A 35 22.28 20.82 32.66
CA GLU A 35 21.08 20.87 33.52
C GLU A 35 20.40 19.49 33.62
N GLY A 36 20.98 18.66 34.48
CA GLY A 36 20.41 17.38 34.91
C GLY A 36 19.26 17.56 35.91
N TYR A 37 18.19 16.82 35.66
CA TYR A 37 16.97 16.66 36.47
C TYR A 37 17.24 16.48 37.97
N SER A 38 16.63 17.34 38.80
CA SER A 38 16.32 17.04 40.20
C SER A 38 14.97 16.32 40.30
N ALA A 39 14.96 15.18 40.98
CA ALA A 39 13.77 14.41 41.31
C ALA A 39 12.89 15.15 42.35
N PRO A 40 11.55 15.06 42.30
CA PRO A 40 10.72 15.45 43.42
C PRO A 40 10.35 14.26 44.31
N HIS A 41 10.47 14.53 45.59
CA HIS A 41 10.15 13.69 46.74
C HIS A 41 8.68 13.26 46.83
N SER A 42 8.55 12.12 47.49
CA SER A 42 7.38 11.47 48.08
C SER A 42 6.50 12.38 48.95
N TYR A 43 5.18 12.26 48.79
CA TYR A 43 4.21 12.55 49.86
C TYR A 43 3.24 11.38 50.02
N PHE A 44 3.28 10.78 51.21
CA PHE A 44 2.26 9.90 51.77
C PHE A 44 1.04 10.74 52.18
N ALA A 45 -0.16 10.28 51.84
CA ALA A 45 -1.37 10.56 52.62
C ALA A 45 -2.40 9.44 52.40
N ALA A 46 -2.74 8.77 53.50
CA ALA A 46 -3.72 7.70 53.58
C ALA A 46 -5.16 8.25 53.56
N ARG A 47 -6.10 7.48 52.98
CA ARG A 47 -7.50 7.38 53.46
C ARG A 47 -8.13 6.06 52.99
N GLN A 48 -8.79 5.42 53.95
CA GLN A 48 -9.37 4.07 53.94
C GLN A 48 -10.78 4.00 53.29
N PRO A 49 -11.34 2.77 53.11
CA PRO A 49 -12.45 2.47 52.21
C PRO A 49 -13.82 2.25 52.91
N HIS A 50 -14.89 2.37 52.14
CA HIS A 50 -16.23 1.79 52.38
C HIS A 50 -16.68 1.23 51.02
N GLY A 51 -17.30 0.06 50.82
CA GLY A 51 -18.13 -0.83 51.64
C GLY A 51 -19.36 -1.21 50.77
N LEU A 52 -19.46 -2.48 50.36
CA LEU A 52 -20.50 -3.09 49.49
C LEU A 52 -21.90 -3.15 50.17
N PRO A 53 -23.03 -3.50 49.48
CA PRO A 53 -23.40 -4.90 49.11
C PRO A 53 -24.11 -5.04 47.72
N VAL A 54 -23.89 -6.10 46.92
CA VAL A 54 -24.55 -7.44 46.88
C VAL A 54 -26.08 -7.42 46.71
N GLY A 55 -26.56 -8.09 45.64
CA GLY A 55 -27.97 -8.43 45.42
C GLY A 55 -28.14 -9.39 44.23
N ASP A 56 -28.55 -10.63 44.54
CA ASP A 56 -28.70 -11.82 43.69
C ASP A 56 -29.75 -11.74 42.56
N GLY A 57 -29.66 -12.68 41.60
CA GLY A 57 -30.86 -13.20 40.91
C GLY A 57 -30.70 -13.63 39.45
N MET A 58 -30.23 -14.86 39.21
CA MET A 58 -30.55 -15.63 38.00
C MET A 58 -31.86 -16.41 38.23
N PRO A 59 -32.71 -16.67 37.19
CA PRO A 59 -32.57 -17.95 36.50
C PRO A 59 -32.97 -18.02 35.00
N ALA A 60 -32.34 -18.99 34.32
CA ALA A 60 -32.81 -19.94 33.28
C ALA A 60 -33.51 -19.50 31.96
N ARG A 61 -33.00 -20.11 30.86
CA ARG A 61 -33.47 -20.12 29.45
C ARG A 61 -34.63 -21.12 29.24
N PRO A 62 -35.36 -21.09 28.10
CA PRO A 62 -34.97 -21.96 26.98
C PRO A 62 -35.32 -21.48 25.52
N VAL A 63 -34.44 -21.87 24.58
CA VAL A 63 -34.63 -22.46 23.22
C VAL A 63 -35.69 -21.96 22.19
N ALA A 64 -35.20 -21.80 20.94
CA ALA A 64 -35.81 -21.99 19.58
C ALA A 64 -36.18 -20.78 18.67
N SER A 65 -35.32 -20.55 17.66
CA SER A 65 -35.55 -20.62 16.18
C SER A 65 -36.74 -19.92 15.45
N ARG A 66 -36.33 -19.09 14.47
CA ARG A 66 -36.85 -18.84 13.08
C ARG A 66 -38.04 -17.88 12.80
N PHE A 67 -37.69 -16.91 11.93
CA PHE A 67 -38.41 -16.26 10.82
C PHE A 67 -39.58 -15.27 11.04
N GLU A 68 -39.42 -14.14 10.33
CA GLU A 68 -40.38 -13.23 9.68
C GLU A 68 -41.06 -12.06 10.45
N VAL A 69 -40.61 -10.85 10.06
CA VAL A 69 -41.35 -9.65 9.60
C VAL A 69 -42.74 -9.35 10.19
N GLU A 70 -42.85 -8.24 10.93
CA GLU A 70 -43.77 -7.10 10.65
C GLU A 70 -43.55 -5.95 11.66
N ASP A 71 -43.97 -4.75 11.26
CA ASP A 71 -43.58 -3.40 11.71
C ASP A 71 -44.59 -2.81 12.77
N PRO A 72 -44.56 -1.52 13.18
CA PRO A 72 -44.35 -1.00 14.55
C PRO A 72 -45.65 -0.66 15.34
N PRO A 73 -45.58 -0.09 16.58
CA PRO A 73 -45.70 1.39 16.72
C PRO A 73 -45.07 2.10 17.96
N HIS A 74 -44.76 3.39 17.74
CA HIS A 74 -44.87 4.60 18.60
C HIS A 74 -44.16 4.76 19.96
N GLY A 75 -43.37 5.84 20.05
CA GLY A 75 -43.06 6.57 21.29
C GLY A 75 -42.49 7.97 21.00
N ARG A 76 -43.25 9.03 21.34
CA ARG A 76 -42.96 10.46 21.08
C ARG A 76 -42.10 11.11 22.18
N ALA A 77 -41.18 11.99 21.80
CA ALA A 77 -40.80 13.24 22.48
C ALA A 77 -39.96 14.05 21.46
N GLY A 78 -40.07 15.35 21.21
CA GLY A 78 -40.67 16.49 21.90
C GLY A 78 -39.82 17.71 21.50
N ARG A 79 -40.01 18.23 20.29
CA ARG A 79 -39.31 19.40 19.73
C ARG A 79 -39.67 20.68 20.49
N ARG A 80 -38.68 21.56 20.72
CA ARG A 80 -38.89 23.00 20.87
C ARG A 80 -38.06 23.75 19.83
N ALA A 81 -38.72 24.65 19.12
CA ALA A 81 -38.18 25.54 18.10
C ALA A 81 -38.17 26.98 18.61
N ALA A 82 -37.12 27.72 18.26
CA ALA A 82 -37.05 29.18 18.15
C ALA A 82 -36.23 29.40 16.86
N GLY A 83 -36.62 30.11 15.80
CA GLY A 83 -37.30 31.39 15.67
C GLY A 83 -36.27 32.52 15.83
N GLY A 84 -35.72 33.20 14.82
CA GLY A 84 -35.78 33.13 13.36
C GLY A 84 -34.89 34.25 12.78
N ALA A 85 -34.35 34.07 11.56
CA ALA A 85 -33.88 35.16 10.70
C ALA A 85 -34.04 34.70 9.24
N ARG A 86 -34.81 35.47 8.46
CA ARG A 86 -35.19 35.16 7.08
C ARG A 86 -34.01 35.38 6.13
N ALA A 87 -33.40 34.29 5.67
CA ALA A 87 -32.71 34.25 4.38
C ALA A 87 -33.63 33.54 3.37
N ALA A 88 -33.76 34.10 2.17
CA ALA A 88 -34.66 33.59 1.13
C ALA A 88 -34.34 32.11 0.82
N ARG A 89 -35.24 31.20 1.21
CA ARG A 89 -35.20 29.80 0.81
C ARG A 89 -35.51 29.69 -0.67
N LEU A 90 -34.49 29.39 -1.47
CA LEU A 90 -34.70 28.65 -2.72
C LEU A 90 -35.20 27.25 -2.31
N VAL A 91 -36.51 27.06 -2.31
CA VAL A 91 -37.11 25.74 -2.11
C VAL A 91 -36.73 24.89 -3.32
N PRO A 92 -36.09 23.73 -3.15
CA PRO A 92 -35.79 22.85 -4.28
C PRO A 92 -37.11 22.41 -4.92
N SER A 93 -37.22 22.47 -6.25
CA SER A 93 -38.41 21.97 -6.96
C SER A 93 -38.59 20.47 -6.68
N ALA A 94 -39.78 19.92 -6.94
CA ALA A 94 -40.12 18.52 -6.62
C ALA A 94 -39.18 17.45 -7.24
N GLY A 95 -38.29 17.82 -8.18
CA GLY A 95 -37.22 16.96 -8.73
C GLY A 95 -35.86 17.07 -8.03
N ALA A 96 -35.66 18.00 -7.09
CA ALA A 96 -34.37 18.30 -6.45
C ALA A 96 -34.15 17.59 -5.10
N VAL A 97 -34.94 16.55 -4.79
CA VAL A 97 -34.79 15.74 -3.57
C VAL A 97 -33.76 14.61 -3.75
N THR A 98 -33.47 14.19 -4.99
CA THR A 98 -32.48 13.14 -5.27
C THR A 98 -31.07 13.70 -5.39
N PRO A 99 -30.02 12.90 -5.14
CA PRO A 99 -28.65 13.35 -5.35
C PRO A 99 -28.36 13.80 -6.78
N ALA A 100 -28.95 13.17 -7.81
CA ALA A 100 -28.83 13.62 -9.20
C ALA A 100 -29.48 14.98 -9.43
N GLY A 101 -30.67 15.22 -8.86
CA GLY A 101 -31.34 16.52 -8.93
C GLY A 101 -30.51 17.63 -8.28
N LEU A 102 -29.88 17.36 -7.14
CA LEU A 102 -28.95 18.29 -6.49
C LEU A 102 -27.69 18.52 -7.35
N LEU A 103 -27.10 17.47 -7.92
CA LEU A 103 -25.96 17.62 -8.84
C LEU A 103 -26.32 18.44 -10.08
N ALA A 104 -27.51 18.22 -10.67
CA ALA A 104 -28.04 19.00 -11.79
C ALA A 104 -28.24 20.47 -11.40
N ALA A 105 -28.67 20.74 -10.16
CA ALA A 105 -28.75 22.09 -9.59
C ALA A 105 -27.39 22.72 -9.22
N GLY A 106 -26.28 22.08 -9.59
CA GLY A 106 -24.92 22.61 -9.39
C GLY A 106 -24.26 22.25 -8.06
N TYR A 107 -24.85 21.33 -7.29
CA TYR A 107 -24.23 20.87 -6.04
C TYR A 107 -22.94 20.10 -6.34
N GLN A 108 -21.93 20.28 -5.49
CA GLN A 108 -20.69 19.54 -5.55
C GLN A 108 -20.75 18.28 -4.68
N PRO A 109 -20.03 17.21 -5.04
CA PRO A 109 -19.89 16.05 -4.17
C PRO A 109 -19.22 16.38 -2.84
N ALA A 110 -19.72 15.82 -1.75
CA ALA A 110 -19.10 15.91 -0.43
C ALA A 110 -17.73 15.21 -0.41
N VAL A 111 -16.68 15.96 -0.07
CA VAL A 111 -15.32 15.45 0.03
C VAL A 111 -14.86 15.51 1.47
N LEU A 112 -14.76 14.33 2.08
CA LEU A 112 -14.12 14.10 3.38
C LEU A 112 -13.00 13.07 3.19
N LYS A 113 -11.81 13.39 3.72
CA LYS A 113 -10.63 12.53 3.65
C LYS A 113 -9.89 12.51 4.99
N VAL A 114 -9.57 11.31 5.47
CA VAL A 114 -8.53 11.12 6.50
C VAL A 114 -7.19 11.07 5.78
N ILE A 115 -6.31 12.03 6.07
CA ILE A 115 -5.06 12.22 5.33
C ILE A 115 -3.83 11.70 6.08
N SER A 116 -3.86 11.68 7.43
CA SER A 116 -2.80 11.06 8.22
C SER A 116 -3.26 10.70 9.62
N TYR A 117 -2.46 9.90 10.31
CA TYR A 117 -2.53 9.67 11.76
C TYR A 117 -1.25 10.16 12.41
N GLY A 118 -1.32 10.56 13.68
CA GLY A 118 -0.18 10.95 14.50
C GLY A 118 -0.04 10.08 15.74
N HIS A 119 1.20 9.90 16.20
CA HIS A 119 1.54 9.28 17.47
C HIS A 119 2.37 10.23 18.31
N GLY A 120 2.02 10.35 19.59
CA GLY A 120 2.75 11.17 20.54
C GLY A 120 2.51 12.67 20.40
N VAL A 121 2.89 13.40 21.45
CA VAL A 121 2.70 14.85 21.56
C VAL A 121 3.39 15.64 20.46
N ALA A 122 4.59 15.22 20.05
CA ALA A 122 5.36 15.92 19.02
C ALA A 122 4.64 15.91 17.67
N ARG A 123 4.10 14.75 17.25
CA ARG A 123 3.37 14.66 15.98
C ARG A 123 2.01 15.34 16.06
N ALA A 124 1.30 15.22 17.18
CA ALA A 124 0.06 15.95 17.42
C ALA A 124 0.28 17.48 17.33
N THR A 125 1.34 17.99 17.97
CA THR A 125 1.74 19.41 17.90
C THR A 125 2.07 19.83 16.49
N ALA A 126 2.87 19.04 15.75
CA ALA A 126 3.20 19.35 14.36
C ALA A 126 1.96 19.40 13.45
N ILE A 127 0.99 18.49 13.66
CA ILE A 127 -0.29 18.54 12.94
C ILE A 127 -1.06 19.79 13.35
N GLY A 128 -1.25 20.06 14.64
CA GLY A 128 -1.96 21.24 15.12
C GLY A 128 -1.38 22.55 14.59
N GLN A 129 -0.06 22.72 14.66
CA GLN A 129 0.65 23.90 14.15
C GLN A 129 0.58 23.99 12.63
N TYR A 130 0.61 22.86 11.92
CA TYR A 130 0.34 22.83 10.48
C TYR A 130 -1.08 23.31 10.16
N ILE A 131 -2.08 22.96 10.98
CA ILE A 131 -3.45 23.44 10.79
C ILE A 131 -3.59 24.91 11.18
N GLN A 132 -2.84 25.39 12.15
CA GLN A 132 -2.87 26.80 12.56
C GLN A 132 -2.07 27.74 11.63
N ARG A 133 -1.39 27.20 10.61
CA ARG A 133 -0.64 28.03 9.65
C ARG A 133 -1.55 29.08 9.00
N ASP A 134 -0.93 30.16 8.51
CA ASP A 134 -1.59 31.26 7.80
C ASP A 134 -2.56 32.10 8.66
N GLN A 135 -2.24 32.28 9.94
CA GLN A 135 -3.00 33.09 10.92
C GLN A 135 -4.42 32.59 11.22
N ALA A 136 -4.80 31.40 10.76
CA ALA A 136 -6.08 30.79 11.10
C ALA A 136 -6.07 30.30 12.56
N ALA A 137 -6.88 30.94 13.41
CA ALA A 137 -7.06 30.48 14.80
C ALA A 137 -7.68 29.07 14.81
N LEU A 138 -7.08 28.16 15.59
CA LEU A 138 -7.57 26.79 15.71
C LEU A 138 -8.72 26.76 16.71
N GLU A 139 -9.92 26.40 16.27
CA GLU A 139 -11.08 26.26 17.15
C GLU A 139 -11.11 24.86 17.78
N THR A 140 -11.20 24.78 19.10
CA THR A 140 -11.28 23.51 19.84
C THR A 140 -12.72 23.02 19.99
N HIS A 141 -12.88 21.76 20.37
CA HIS A 141 -14.18 21.13 20.68
C HIS A 141 -15.02 21.86 21.75
N ASP A 142 -14.41 22.67 22.62
CA ASP A 142 -15.09 23.49 23.62
C ASP A 142 -15.24 24.97 23.18
N GLY A 143 -14.94 25.28 21.92
CA GLY A 143 -15.15 26.60 21.31
C GLY A 143 -14.05 27.63 21.59
N ARG A 144 -12.92 27.24 22.22
CA ARG A 144 -11.76 28.15 22.39
C ARG A 144 -11.04 28.34 21.07
N LEU A 145 -10.55 29.54 20.83
CA LEU A 145 -9.74 29.89 19.67
C LEU A 145 -8.26 29.95 20.07
N LEU A 146 -7.44 29.07 19.51
CA LEU A 146 -5.99 29.02 19.73
C LEU A 146 -5.28 29.81 18.63
N GLY A 147 -4.92 31.05 18.95
CA GLY A 147 -4.29 31.99 18.01
C GLY A 147 -2.76 31.89 17.90
N THR A 148 -2.08 31.14 18.77
CA THR A 148 -0.62 31.03 18.79
C THR A 148 -0.12 29.58 18.75
N GLN A 149 1.09 29.38 18.22
CA GLN A 149 1.72 28.04 18.18
C GLN A 149 1.95 27.46 19.58
N ASP A 150 2.21 28.32 20.57
CA ASP A 150 2.37 27.92 21.97
C ASP A 150 1.04 27.46 22.58
N ALA A 151 -0.07 28.15 22.28
CA ALA A 151 -1.39 27.73 22.74
C ALA A 151 -1.78 26.37 22.13
N VAL A 152 -1.47 26.15 20.85
CA VAL A 152 -1.66 24.85 20.19
C VAL A 152 -0.78 23.78 20.84
N ALA A 153 0.50 24.05 21.08
CA ALA A 153 1.40 23.10 21.73
C ALA A 153 0.94 22.74 23.16
N ALA A 154 0.43 23.72 23.92
CA ALA A 154 -0.12 23.50 25.25
C ALA A 154 -1.37 22.61 25.22
N GLU A 155 -2.27 22.84 24.27
CA GLU A 155 -3.47 22.00 24.07
C GLU A 155 -3.09 20.55 23.71
N MET A 156 -2.18 20.35 22.75
CA MET A 156 -1.73 19.02 22.35
C MET A 156 -0.98 18.30 23.48
N LYS A 157 -0.27 19.05 24.33
CA LYS A 157 0.36 18.51 25.55
C LYS A 157 -0.68 18.08 26.58
N ALA A 158 -1.80 18.78 26.69
CA ALA A 158 -2.90 18.36 27.56
C ALA A 158 -3.53 17.04 27.08
N TRP A 159 -3.73 16.89 25.76
CA TRP A 159 -4.25 15.65 25.17
C TRP A 159 -3.31 14.45 25.36
N ALA A 160 -2.00 14.69 25.41
CA ALA A 160 -0.99 13.63 25.51
C ALA A 160 -1.10 12.74 26.75
N ARG A 161 -1.87 13.16 27.77
CA ARG A 161 -2.19 12.33 28.95
C ARG A 161 -2.92 11.03 28.57
N ASP A 162 -3.72 11.06 27.52
CA ASP A 162 -4.57 9.95 27.08
C ASP A 162 -3.98 9.16 25.91
N PHE A 163 -2.78 9.53 25.45
CA PHE A 163 -2.10 8.88 24.33
C PHE A 163 -1.57 7.49 24.71
N ASP A 164 -1.46 6.62 23.70
CA ASP A 164 -0.95 5.26 23.90
C ASP A 164 0.53 5.33 24.30
N LYS A 165 0.85 4.71 25.44
CA LYS A 165 2.22 4.67 25.98
C LYS A 165 3.08 3.60 25.30
N ARG A 166 2.47 2.69 24.53
CA ARG A 166 3.20 1.65 23.81
C ARG A 166 3.95 2.28 22.65
N ARG A 167 5.20 1.86 22.48
CA ARG A 167 5.96 2.17 21.27
C ARG A 167 5.42 1.35 20.09
N GLU A 168 5.72 1.84 18.88
CA GLU A 168 5.65 1.04 17.65
C GLU A 168 6.33 -0.32 17.85
N SER A 169 5.77 -1.34 17.20
CA SER A 169 6.29 -2.69 17.27
C SER A 169 7.60 -2.82 16.50
N ASP A 170 8.57 -3.52 17.11
CA ASP A 170 9.76 -4.00 16.42
C ASP A 170 9.33 -5.18 15.53
N ASP A 171 9.27 -5.01 14.21
CA ASP A 171 8.67 -5.98 13.29
C ASP A 171 9.69 -6.83 12.53
N VAL A 172 10.87 -6.29 12.29
CA VAL A 172 11.96 -6.95 11.58
C VAL A 172 13.28 -6.52 12.18
N ALA A 173 14.21 -7.46 12.31
CA ALA A 173 15.56 -7.16 12.79
C ALA A 173 16.58 -8.01 12.04
N MET A 174 17.81 -7.53 12.02
CA MET A 174 18.96 -8.28 11.54
C MET A 174 19.64 -8.95 12.73
N PHE A 175 20.12 -10.17 12.54
CA PHE A 175 20.78 -11.01 13.53
C PHE A 175 22.07 -11.57 12.95
N ARG A 176 23.06 -11.79 13.81
CA ARG A 176 24.21 -12.65 13.56
C ARG A 176 23.99 -13.96 14.29
N LEU A 177 24.10 -15.06 13.57
CA LEU A 177 24.09 -16.42 14.09
C LEU A 177 25.50 -17.02 13.90
N THR A 178 26.05 -17.56 14.99
CA THR A 178 27.33 -18.26 15.00
C THR A 178 27.21 -19.54 15.81
N VAL A 179 27.85 -20.61 15.33
CA VAL A 179 27.98 -21.88 16.07
C VAL A 179 29.47 -22.09 16.34
N ALA A 180 29.86 -22.18 17.60
CA ALA A 180 31.27 -22.26 17.98
C ALA A 180 31.92 -23.53 17.39
N GLY A 181 33.05 -23.35 16.72
CA GLY A 181 33.80 -24.43 16.06
C GLY A 181 33.26 -24.84 14.68
N GLU A 182 32.15 -24.26 14.23
CA GLU A 182 31.58 -24.55 12.91
C GLU A 182 32.33 -23.80 11.80
N LYS A 183 32.63 -24.52 10.72
CA LYS A 183 33.32 -23.98 9.53
C LYS A 183 32.56 -24.27 8.24
N ASP A 184 31.56 -25.15 8.30
CA ASP A 184 30.77 -25.55 7.14
C ASP A 184 29.58 -24.60 6.90
N PRO A 185 29.54 -23.88 5.76
CA PRO A 185 28.42 -23.02 5.40
C PRO A 185 27.07 -23.76 5.25
N GLU A 186 27.09 -25.03 4.85
CA GLU A 186 25.85 -25.81 4.66
C GLU A 186 25.21 -26.14 6.01
N ARG A 187 26.03 -26.57 6.98
CA ARG A 187 25.56 -26.74 8.36
C ARG A 187 25.08 -25.43 8.98
N LEU A 188 25.71 -24.30 8.65
CA LEU A 188 25.22 -23.01 9.13
C LEU A 188 23.89 -22.60 8.48
N THR A 189 23.66 -22.97 7.22
CA THR A 189 22.37 -22.80 6.55
C THR A 189 21.27 -23.59 7.28
N ALA A 190 21.51 -24.87 7.59
CA ALA A 190 20.60 -25.68 8.39
C ALA A 190 20.35 -25.08 9.79
N ALA A 191 21.38 -24.45 10.38
CA ALA A 191 21.24 -23.70 11.63
C ALA A 191 20.26 -22.52 11.51
N VAL A 192 20.34 -21.76 10.41
CA VAL A 192 19.44 -20.62 10.14
C VAL A 192 18.00 -21.12 9.99
N GLU A 193 17.79 -22.17 9.21
CA GLU A 193 16.46 -22.76 8.99
C GLU A 193 15.83 -23.21 10.32
N ALA A 194 16.59 -23.93 11.16
CA ALA A 194 16.14 -24.34 12.47
C ALA A 194 15.87 -23.16 13.42
N ALA A 195 16.75 -22.16 13.44
CA ALA A 195 16.65 -21.00 14.33
C ALA A 195 15.41 -20.17 14.06
N PHE A 196 15.09 -19.94 12.78
CA PHE A 196 14.04 -19.01 12.34
C PHE A 196 12.79 -19.70 11.80
N ALA A 197 12.67 -21.02 12.00
CA ALA A 197 11.48 -21.80 11.67
C ALA A 197 10.18 -21.16 12.20
N GLY A 198 9.20 -20.98 11.31
CA GLY A 198 7.91 -20.33 11.58
C GLY A 198 7.89 -18.81 11.36
N HIS A 199 9.03 -18.22 11.00
CA HIS A 199 9.17 -16.80 10.67
C HIS A 199 9.55 -16.61 9.20
N CYS A 200 9.23 -15.46 8.62
CA CYS A 200 9.85 -15.06 7.35
C CYS A 200 11.27 -14.57 7.63
N TYR A 201 12.26 -15.09 6.91
CA TYR A 201 13.66 -14.69 7.03
C TYR A 201 14.39 -14.72 5.67
N ALA A 202 15.49 -14.00 5.61
CA ALA A 202 16.48 -14.03 4.54
C ALA A 202 17.87 -13.97 5.17
N TYR A 203 18.85 -14.65 4.60
CA TYR A 203 20.16 -14.78 5.21
C TYR A 203 21.29 -14.74 4.18
N ARG A 204 22.49 -14.48 4.69
CA ARG A 204 23.75 -14.61 3.98
C ARG A 204 24.76 -15.25 4.91
N VAL A 205 25.51 -16.21 4.41
CA VAL A 205 26.63 -16.80 5.14
C VAL A 205 27.91 -16.08 4.73
N ASP A 206 28.58 -15.47 5.69
CA ASP A 206 29.86 -14.81 5.53
C ASP A 206 30.97 -15.72 6.06
N ARG A 207 32.06 -15.84 5.28
CA ARG A 207 33.31 -16.48 5.72
C ARG A 207 34.26 -15.39 6.24
N HIS A 208 34.87 -15.64 7.39
CA HIS A 208 35.84 -14.72 7.99
C HIS A 208 37.28 -15.16 7.68
N ASP A 209 38.21 -14.22 7.79
CA ASP A 209 39.64 -14.43 7.50
C ASP A 209 40.28 -15.49 8.43
N ASP A 210 39.70 -15.73 9.61
CA ASP A 210 40.12 -16.74 10.58
C ASP A 210 39.60 -18.16 10.26
N GLY A 211 38.88 -18.32 9.14
CA GLY A 211 38.29 -19.57 8.70
C GLY A 211 37.00 -19.96 9.43
N THR A 212 36.44 -19.08 10.27
CA THR A 212 35.11 -19.27 10.86
C THR A 212 34.00 -18.79 9.92
N VAL A 213 32.78 -19.28 10.13
CA VAL A 213 31.58 -18.86 9.38
C VAL A 213 30.55 -18.22 10.30
N SER A 214 29.86 -17.19 9.79
CA SER A 214 28.70 -16.60 10.48
C SER A 214 27.58 -16.31 9.51
N ALA A 215 26.34 -16.43 9.97
CA ALA A 215 25.18 -16.07 9.16
C ALA A 215 24.62 -14.72 9.62
N ARG A 216 24.50 -13.77 8.69
CA ARG A 216 23.66 -12.58 8.88
C ARG A 216 22.25 -12.92 8.41
N VAL A 217 21.27 -12.75 9.28
CA VAL A 217 19.87 -13.11 9.05
C VAL A 217 18.97 -11.92 9.30
N VAL A 218 18.19 -11.51 8.31
CA VAL A 218 17.06 -10.58 8.50
C VAL A 218 15.82 -11.42 8.72
N ALA A 219 15.18 -11.27 9.87
CA ALA A 219 13.98 -12.05 10.20
C ALA A 219 12.85 -11.18 10.74
N THR A 220 11.63 -11.59 10.43
CA THR A 220 10.42 -11.05 11.03
C THR A 220 10.32 -11.43 12.50
N MET A 221 9.92 -10.48 13.34
CA MET A 221 9.79 -10.71 14.78
C MET A 221 8.54 -11.53 15.11
N ALA A 222 7.48 -11.41 14.31
CA ALA A 222 6.28 -12.22 14.44
C ALA A 222 6.40 -13.48 13.57
N GLY A 223 5.96 -14.60 14.12
CA GLY A 223 5.95 -15.91 13.47
C GLY A 223 4.70 -16.70 13.84
N HIS A 224 4.55 -17.85 13.21
CA HIS A 224 3.51 -18.81 13.54
C HIS A 224 4.00 -20.24 13.27
N SER A 225 3.44 -21.18 14.02
CA SER A 225 3.65 -22.62 13.83
C SER A 225 2.30 -23.30 13.76
N VAL A 226 2.18 -24.32 12.92
CA VAL A 226 0.97 -25.13 12.83
C VAL A 226 1.18 -26.37 13.70
N VAL A 227 0.34 -26.53 14.71
CA VAL A 227 0.29 -27.74 15.54
C VAL A 227 -0.83 -28.61 14.98
N ARG A 228 -0.47 -29.78 14.45
CA ARG A 228 -1.45 -30.73 13.94
C ARG A 228 -2.09 -31.46 15.12
N GLY A 229 -3.37 -31.17 15.37
CA GLY A 229 -4.15 -31.83 16.42
C GLY A 229 -5.18 -32.81 15.84
N GLU A 230 -5.71 -33.69 16.68
CA GLU A 230 -6.76 -34.65 16.31
C GLU A 230 -8.06 -33.97 15.83
N ASN A 231 -8.28 -32.70 16.22
CA ASN A 231 -9.45 -31.89 15.85
C ASN A 231 -9.17 -30.85 14.75
N GLY A 232 -8.04 -30.96 14.04
CA GLY A 232 -7.62 -30.04 12.98
C GLY A 232 -6.33 -29.28 13.32
N ASP A 233 -5.80 -28.58 12.31
CA ASP A 233 -4.56 -27.82 12.41
C ASP A 233 -4.77 -26.51 13.19
N GLU A 234 -4.09 -26.34 14.32
CA GLU A 234 -4.12 -25.10 15.10
C GLU A 234 -2.91 -24.23 14.78
N THR A 235 -3.17 -22.97 14.41
CA THR A 235 -2.09 -21.98 14.17
C THR A 235 -1.72 -21.27 15.47
N MET A 236 -0.54 -21.58 16.01
CA MET A 236 0.01 -20.94 17.20
C MET A 236 0.92 -19.77 16.81
N HIS A 237 0.54 -18.56 17.18
CA HIS A 237 1.36 -17.38 16.94
C HIS A 237 2.43 -17.21 18.02
N HIS A 238 3.65 -16.93 17.61
CA HIS A 238 4.76 -16.61 18.50
C HIS A 238 5.48 -15.33 18.05
N ARG A 239 6.15 -14.63 18.98
CA ARG A 239 6.92 -13.43 18.67
C ARG A 239 8.28 -13.50 19.35
N PHE A 240 9.32 -13.12 18.62
CA PHE A 240 10.62 -12.88 19.21
C PHE A 240 10.59 -11.61 20.06
N HIS A 241 11.21 -11.70 21.23
CA HIS A 241 11.32 -10.57 22.15
C HIS A 241 12.78 -10.18 22.31
N LEU A 242 13.06 -8.88 22.21
CA LEU A 242 14.37 -8.31 22.52
C LEU A 242 14.38 -7.81 23.97
N SER A 243 15.47 -8.06 24.69
CA SER A 243 15.70 -7.52 26.03
C SER A 243 15.86 -6.00 26.02
N ASP A 244 15.51 -5.36 27.12
CA ASP A 244 15.82 -3.93 27.33
C ASP A 244 17.27 -3.72 27.77
N ALA A 245 17.88 -4.74 28.37
CA ALA A 245 19.31 -4.78 28.66
C ALA A 245 20.14 -4.71 27.36
N ARG A 246 21.15 -3.83 27.35
CA ARG A 246 22.09 -3.66 26.25
C ARG A 246 23.46 -4.20 26.64
N VAL A 247 24.12 -4.91 25.74
CA VAL A 247 25.52 -5.35 25.90
C VAL A 247 26.31 -4.79 24.73
N GLN A 248 27.36 -4.02 25.01
CA GLN A 248 28.13 -3.28 23.98
C GLN A 248 27.26 -2.39 23.07
N GLY A 249 26.14 -1.90 23.58
CA GLY A 249 25.23 -0.98 22.86
C GLY A 249 24.07 -1.67 22.13
N ASP A 250 24.13 -2.97 21.88
CA ASP A 250 23.07 -3.74 21.20
C ASP A 250 22.13 -4.45 22.18
N ARG A 251 20.85 -4.56 21.81
CA ARG A 251 19.87 -5.38 22.56
C ARG A 251 20.23 -6.86 22.39
N ARG A 252 19.68 -7.76 23.19
CA ARG A 252 19.78 -9.21 22.95
C ARG A 252 18.39 -9.79 22.76
N PHE A 253 18.28 -11.01 22.26
CA PHE A 253 17.04 -11.76 22.49
C PHE A 253 16.79 -11.94 23.98
N SER A 254 15.52 -11.96 24.37
CA SER A 254 15.10 -12.37 25.70
C SER A 254 15.61 -13.78 26.01
N SER A 255 15.88 -14.09 27.28
CA SER A 255 16.38 -15.41 27.68
C SER A 255 15.52 -16.57 27.17
N PRO A 256 14.17 -16.50 27.20
CA PRO A 256 13.31 -17.53 26.61
C PRO A 256 13.52 -17.71 25.10
N THR A 257 13.55 -16.60 24.34
CA THR A 257 13.75 -16.64 22.88
C THR A 257 15.13 -17.21 22.53
N ARG A 258 16.18 -16.79 23.25
CA ARG A 258 17.54 -17.26 23.03
C ARG A 258 17.65 -18.77 23.28
N ARG A 259 17.11 -19.25 24.41
CA ARG A 259 17.12 -20.68 24.74
C ARG A 259 16.38 -21.50 23.70
N MET A 260 15.19 -21.07 23.28
CA MET A 260 14.42 -21.74 22.23
C MET A 260 15.22 -21.84 20.91
N ILE A 261 15.87 -20.76 20.47
CA ILE A 261 16.69 -20.79 19.25
C ILE A 261 17.88 -21.75 19.42
N ALA A 262 18.58 -21.66 20.55
CA ALA A 262 19.74 -22.52 20.84
C ALA A 262 19.35 -24.00 20.89
N ASP A 263 18.22 -24.35 21.51
CA ASP A 263 17.70 -25.71 21.59
C ASP A 263 17.33 -26.25 20.19
N ARG A 264 16.69 -25.44 19.33
CA ARG A 264 16.35 -25.81 17.95
C ARG A 264 17.60 -26.08 17.10
N VAL A 265 18.57 -25.18 17.16
CA VAL A 265 19.83 -25.32 16.42
C VAL A 265 20.65 -26.49 16.94
N GLY A 266 20.74 -26.66 18.27
CA GLY A 266 21.44 -27.76 18.91
C GLY A 266 20.88 -29.11 18.48
N ALA A 267 19.55 -29.25 18.43
CA ALA A 267 18.88 -30.44 17.93
C ALA A 267 19.14 -30.69 16.43
N ALA A 268 19.03 -29.65 15.58
CA ALA A 268 19.22 -29.78 14.14
C ALA A 268 20.64 -30.17 13.74
N LEU A 269 21.65 -29.66 14.46
CA LEU A 269 23.06 -29.88 14.15
C LEU A 269 23.75 -30.94 15.02
N SER A 270 23.04 -31.51 16.00
CA SER A 270 23.60 -32.41 17.02
C SER A 270 24.78 -31.78 17.79
N VAL A 271 24.64 -30.50 18.16
CA VAL A 271 25.64 -29.74 18.94
C VAL A 271 25.04 -29.26 20.27
N SER A 272 25.90 -28.93 21.25
CA SER A 272 25.43 -28.34 22.51
C SER A 272 24.77 -26.98 22.27
N ALA A 273 23.61 -26.72 22.86
CA ALA A 273 22.93 -25.43 22.77
C ALA A 273 23.82 -24.26 23.26
N GLU A 274 24.82 -24.52 24.11
CA GLU A 274 25.76 -23.52 24.61
C GLU A 274 26.74 -23.02 23.53
N THR A 275 26.91 -23.75 22.43
CA THR A 275 27.78 -23.32 21.32
C THR A 275 27.08 -22.37 20.35
N VAL A 276 25.77 -22.17 20.49
CA VAL A 276 24.95 -21.33 19.60
C VAL A 276 24.84 -19.92 20.19
N ASP A 277 25.38 -18.92 19.48
CA ASP A 277 25.12 -17.51 19.80
C ASP A 277 24.31 -16.84 18.71
N VAL A 278 23.27 -16.14 19.15
CA VAL A 278 22.45 -15.27 18.29
C VAL A 278 22.37 -13.90 18.93
N ALA A 279 22.78 -12.90 18.14
CA ALA A 279 22.83 -11.50 18.57
C ALA A 279 22.23 -10.60 17.48
N PRO A 280 21.36 -9.63 17.82
CA PRO A 280 20.88 -8.67 16.83
C PRO A 280 22.00 -7.73 16.40
N ILE A 281 21.92 -7.27 15.15
CA ILE A 281 22.83 -6.28 14.56
C ILE A 281 22.06 -4.96 14.45
N GLY A 282 22.43 -3.98 15.28
CA GLY A 282 21.83 -2.65 15.27
C GLY A 282 20.36 -2.63 15.73
N LYS A 283 19.59 -1.65 15.24
CA LYS A 283 18.21 -1.43 15.66
C LYS A 283 17.23 -2.24 14.82
N ALA A 284 16.25 -2.84 15.49
CA ALA A 284 15.06 -3.36 14.84
C ALA A 284 14.32 -2.25 14.08
N SER A 285 13.50 -2.64 13.11
CA SER A 285 12.76 -1.74 12.23
C SER A 285 11.27 -2.09 12.20
N HIS A 286 10.48 -1.13 11.74
CA HIS A 286 9.01 -1.20 11.75
C HIS A 286 8.43 -1.24 10.33
N GLY A 287 7.42 -2.08 10.14
CA GLY A 287 6.66 -2.17 8.89
C GLY A 287 7.46 -2.55 7.65
N LYS A 288 6.81 -2.49 6.48
CA LYS A 288 7.40 -2.86 5.19
C LYS A 288 8.66 -2.05 4.84
N ALA A 289 8.67 -0.75 5.16
CA ALA A 289 9.85 0.09 4.93
C ALA A 289 11.06 -0.37 5.74
N GLY A 290 10.82 -0.85 6.97
CA GLY A 290 11.85 -1.48 7.79
C GLY A 290 12.41 -2.75 7.17
N VAL A 291 11.56 -3.59 6.55
CA VAL A 291 12.02 -4.80 5.86
C VAL A 291 12.91 -4.45 4.68
N ILE A 292 12.49 -3.49 3.84
CA ILE A 292 13.31 -2.99 2.73
C ILE A 292 14.66 -2.52 3.25
N TYR A 293 14.67 -1.68 4.29
CA TYR A 293 15.91 -1.17 4.88
C TYR A 293 16.86 -2.30 5.35
N GLN A 294 16.34 -3.28 6.09
CA GLN A 294 17.18 -4.37 6.61
C GLN A 294 17.67 -5.31 5.49
N LEU A 295 16.82 -5.63 4.51
CA LEU A 295 17.21 -6.45 3.37
C LEU A 295 18.21 -5.73 2.45
N SER A 296 18.02 -4.45 2.14
CA SER A 296 19.00 -3.67 1.35
C SER A 296 20.36 -3.61 2.06
N ARG A 297 20.39 -3.61 3.41
CA ARG A 297 21.64 -3.73 4.17
C ARG A 297 22.23 -5.14 4.12
N LEU A 298 21.38 -6.17 4.15
CA LEU A 298 21.82 -7.55 4.04
C LEU A 298 22.48 -7.80 2.68
N THR A 299 21.91 -7.26 1.61
CA THR A 299 22.36 -7.45 0.22
C THR A 299 23.43 -6.45 -0.23
N HIS A 300 23.83 -5.51 0.64
CA HIS A 300 24.78 -4.45 0.26
C HIS A 300 26.15 -5.01 -0.15
N ASP A 301 26.64 -6.03 0.55
CA ASP A 301 27.96 -6.62 0.32
C ASP A 301 27.89 -8.00 -0.37
N GLY A 302 26.77 -8.36 -0.99
CA GLY A 302 26.62 -9.64 -1.69
C GLY A 302 25.20 -10.20 -1.66
N GLU A 303 25.00 -11.31 -2.37
CA GLU A 303 23.69 -11.95 -2.52
C GLU A 303 23.21 -12.60 -1.22
N ALA A 304 21.91 -12.47 -0.94
CA ALA A 304 21.24 -13.16 0.16
C ALA A 304 20.31 -14.25 -0.39
N ARG A 305 19.89 -15.18 0.46
CA ARG A 305 18.89 -16.21 0.14
C ARG A 305 17.67 -16.06 1.04
N SER A 306 16.48 -16.29 0.51
CA SER A 306 15.25 -16.36 1.29
C SER A 306 15.16 -17.69 2.05
N GLY A 307 14.24 -17.81 3.00
CA GLY A 307 13.94 -19.09 3.65
C GLY A 307 13.40 -20.17 2.71
N GLU A 308 12.96 -19.79 1.50
CA GLU A 308 12.53 -20.72 0.45
C GLU A 308 13.67 -21.03 -0.56
N GLY A 309 14.89 -20.55 -0.28
CA GLY A 309 16.08 -20.80 -1.09
C GLY A 309 16.30 -19.82 -2.26
N GLU A 310 15.35 -18.92 -2.51
CA GLU A 310 15.40 -17.92 -3.60
C GLU A 310 16.50 -16.88 -3.38
N THR A 311 17.21 -16.50 -4.44
CA THR A 311 18.25 -15.46 -4.39
C THR A 311 17.64 -14.05 -4.32
N ILE A 312 18.18 -13.22 -3.41
CA ILE A 312 17.86 -11.81 -3.24
C ILE A 312 19.15 -11.01 -3.44
N ALA A 313 19.31 -10.39 -4.60
CA ALA A 313 20.49 -9.61 -4.97
C ALA A 313 20.17 -8.17 -5.39
N THR A 314 18.97 -7.94 -5.95
CA THR A 314 18.58 -6.65 -6.51
C THR A 314 17.59 -5.88 -5.62
N GLU A 315 17.54 -4.56 -5.76
CA GLU A 315 16.56 -3.70 -5.07
C GLU A 315 15.10 -4.09 -5.41
N LEU A 316 14.85 -4.61 -6.62
CA LEU A 316 13.54 -5.13 -6.99
C LEU A 316 13.18 -6.37 -6.16
N GLN A 317 14.08 -7.36 -6.09
CA GLN A 317 13.88 -8.56 -5.26
C GLN A 317 13.68 -8.19 -3.79
N VAL A 318 14.48 -7.27 -3.24
CA VAL A 318 14.29 -6.73 -1.88
C VAL A 318 12.86 -6.21 -1.68
N ARG A 319 12.34 -5.43 -2.62
CA ARG A 319 10.99 -4.86 -2.53
C ARG A 319 9.89 -5.91 -2.68
N THR A 320 10.10 -6.91 -3.54
CA THR A 320 9.19 -8.04 -3.75
C THR A 320 9.12 -8.89 -2.48
N THR A 321 10.26 -9.30 -1.92
CA THR A 321 10.34 -10.02 -0.64
C THR A 321 9.69 -9.20 0.49
N ALA A 322 9.99 -7.90 0.59
CA ALA A 322 9.35 -7.04 1.58
C ALA A 322 7.83 -6.90 1.38
N HIS A 323 7.34 -7.01 0.14
CA HIS A 323 5.91 -7.03 -0.12
C HIS A 323 5.26 -8.34 0.33
N ALA A 324 5.88 -9.48 0.02
CA ALA A 324 5.42 -10.80 0.46
C ALA A 324 5.31 -10.88 1.98
N TRP A 325 6.30 -10.33 2.71
CA TRP A 325 6.32 -10.37 4.18
C TRP A 325 5.31 -9.43 4.85
N SER A 326 4.70 -8.49 4.11
CA SER A 326 3.91 -7.40 4.70
C SER A 326 2.76 -7.86 5.61
N LYS A 327 2.14 -9.01 5.33
CA LYS A 327 1.08 -9.60 6.17
C LYS A 327 1.64 -10.30 7.42
N ALA A 328 2.84 -10.86 7.34
CA ALA A 328 3.48 -11.60 8.43
C ALA A 328 3.99 -10.69 9.55
N LEU A 329 4.31 -9.42 9.25
CA LEU A 329 4.87 -8.47 10.23
C LEU A 329 3.97 -8.22 11.45
N ARG A 330 2.64 -8.32 11.28
CA ARG A 330 1.64 -7.96 12.31
C ARG A 330 1.96 -6.62 12.97
N SER A 331 2.34 -5.64 12.14
CA SER A 331 2.80 -4.32 12.55
C SER A 331 1.75 -3.60 13.39
N PHE A 332 2.18 -3.05 14.51
CA PHE A 332 1.42 -2.16 15.37
C PHE A 332 2.10 -0.80 15.42
N SER A 333 1.38 0.22 14.95
CA SER A 333 1.74 1.62 15.20
C SER A 333 0.61 2.26 16.01
N PRO A 334 0.89 2.78 17.21
CA PRO A 334 -0.09 3.54 17.97
C PRO A 334 -0.59 4.73 17.13
N ARG A 335 -1.88 5.04 17.27
CA ARG A 335 -2.52 6.18 16.61
C ARG A 335 -3.23 6.98 17.70
N ASP A 336 -2.71 8.16 17.99
CA ASP A 336 -3.23 9.04 19.05
C ASP A 336 -4.07 10.16 18.48
N THR A 337 -3.72 10.64 17.28
CA THR A 337 -4.49 11.66 16.57
C THR A 337 -4.80 11.24 15.14
N MET A 338 -5.92 11.72 14.63
CA MET A 338 -6.37 11.55 13.25
C MET A 338 -6.47 12.94 12.61
N HIS A 339 -5.84 13.13 11.47
CA HIS A 339 -5.93 14.36 10.67
C HIS A 339 -6.85 14.13 9.48
N MET A 340 -7.93 14.91 9.41
CA MET A 340 -8.88 14.86 8.32
C MET A 340 -9.08 16.23 7.68
N ILE A 341 -9.65 16.23 6.49
CA ILE A 341 -10.08 17.43 5.78
C ILE A 341 -11.53 17.29 5.31
N LEU A 342 -12.27 18.39 5.43
CA LEU A 342 -13.56 18.63 4.80
C LEU A 342 -13.35 19.66 3.69
N SER A 343 -13.75 19.35 2.46
CA SER A 343 -13.51 20.26 1.34
C SER A 343 -14.80 20.86 0.79
N ALA A 344 -14.69 22.07 0.27
CA ALA A 344 -15.67 22.75 -0.57
C ALA A 344 -14.96 23.46 -1.73
N LYS A 345 -15.66 23.71 -2.84
CA LYS A 345 -15.24 24.63 -3.91
C LYS A 345 -14.92 26.02 -3.36
N ALA A 346 -13.97 26.68 -4.01
CA ALA A 346 -13.67 28.10 -3.84
C ALA A 346 -14.92 28.96 -4.11
N GLY A 347 -15.01 30.10 -3.44
CA GLY A 347 -16.12 31.06 -3.59
C GLY A 347 -17.42 30.71 -2.86
N GLU A 348 -17.49 29.56 -2.19
CA GLU A 348 -18.58 29.25 -1.25
C GLU A 348 -18.42 30.07 0.06
N ASP A 349 -19.49 30.20 0.85
CA ASP A 349 -19.46 30.96 2.11
C ASP A 349 -18.54 30.28 3.14
N LYS A 350 -17.43 30.96 3.46
CA LYS A 350 -16.39 30.51 4.42
C LYS A 350 -16.96 30.29 5.81
N GLU A 351 -17.82 31.18 6.30
CA GLU A 351 -18.42 31.05 7.62
C GLU A 351 -19.46 29.92 7.66
N ALA A 352 -20.24 29.76 6.58
CA ALA A 352 -21.16 28.64 6.45
C ALA A 352 -20.42 27.30 6.50
N LEU A 353 -19.24 27.21 5.86
CA LEU A 353 -18.41 26.01 5.93
C LEU A 353 -17.87 25.75 7.34
N VAL A 354 -17.41 26.79 8.04
CA VAL A 354 -16.99 26.67 9.45
C VAL A 354 -18.15 26.19 10.33
N ARG A 355 -19.36 26.76 10.18
CA ARG A 355 -20.55 26.32 10.92
C ARG A 355 -20.94 24.87 10.60
N ALA A 356 -20.87 24.48 9.33
CA ALA A 356 -21.15 23.11 8.89
C ALA A 356 -20.13 22.11 9.46
N ALA A 357 -18.84 22.46 9.42
CA ALA A 357 -17.78 21.65 10.00
C ALA A 357 -17.96 21.50 11.52
N ARG A 358 -18.23 22.60 12.23
CA ARG A 358 -18.51 22.59 13.68
C ARG A 358 -19.64 21.62 14.02
N GLY A 359 -20.80 21.77 13.38
CA GLY A 359 -21.96 20.90 13.62
C GLY A 359 -21.65 19.43 13.34
N PHE A 360 -21.02 19.14 12.20
CA PHE A 360 -20.56 17.80 11.85
C PHE A 360 -19.62 17.20 12.92
N LEU A 361 -18.63 17.96 13.39
CA LEU A 361 -17.64 17.47 14.35
C LEU A 361 -18.26 17.17 15.71
N HIS A 362 -19.13 18.04 16.21
CA HIS A 362 -19.83 17.80 17.48
C HIS A 362 -20.76 16.60 17.44
N GLU A 363 -21.46 16.37 16.33
CA GLU A 363 -22.33 15.20 16.19
C GLU A 363 -21.52 13.91 15.98
N GLN A 364 -20.44 13.97 15.20
CA GLN A 364 -19.66 12.79 14.85
C GLN A 364 -18.67 12.36 15.94
N PHE A 365 -18.17 13.30 16.74
CA PHE A 365 -17.10 13.11 17.71
C PHE A 365 -17.46 13.64 19.10
N PRO A 366 -18.63 13.28 19.67
CA PRO A 366 -19.11 13.88 20.93
C PRO A 366 -18.16 13.59 22.12
N GLU A 367 -17.59 12.38 22.17
CA GLU A 367 -16.69 11.94 23.23
C GLU A 367 -15.20 12.18 22.92
N HIS A 368 -14.87 12.83 21.80
CA HIS A 368 -13.50 12.99 21.35
C HIS A 368 -13.10 14.46 21.29
N LYS A 369 -11.91 14.77 21.83
CA LYS A 369 -11.30 16.08 21.65
C LYS A 369 -10.97 16.28 20.18
N PHE A 370 -11.37 17.43 19.64
CA PHE A 370 -10.98 17.84 18.30
C PHE A 370 -10.60 19.32 18.27
N ALA A 371 -9.89 19.71 17.23
CA ALA A 371 -9.64 21.10 16.90
C ALA A 371 -9.57 21.26 15.38
N PHE A 372 -10.00 22.41 14.86
CA PHE A 372 -10.11 22.62 13.41
C PHE A 372 -9.88 24.08 13.00
N ALA A 373 -9.49 24.29 11.75
CA ALA A 373 -9.41 25.59 11.13
C ALA A 373 -9.70 25.50 9.62
N LEU A 374 -10.17 26.61 9.05
CA LEU A 374 -10.36 26.76 7.61
C LEU A 374 -9.06 27.25 6.96
N HIS A 375 -8.63 26.58 5.90
CA HIS A 375 -7.60 27.05 4.96
C HIS A 375 -8.24 27.35 3.61
N ASP A 376 -7.92 28.53 3.08
CA ASP A 376 -8.25 29.00 1.73
C ASP A 376 -6.99 29.18 0.86
N ASP A 377 -5.83 28.66 1.30
CA ASP A 377 -4.56 28.64 0.57
C ASP A 377 -4.64 27.94 -0.80
N LYS A 378 -5.71 27.16 -1.01
CA LYS A 378 -6.05 26.47 -2.24
C LYS A 378 -7.22 27.07 -3.00
N GLU A 379 -7.63 28.29 -2.66
CA GLU A 379 -8.69 29.02 -3.36
C GLU A 379 -8.32 29.24 -4.84
N VAL A 380 -7.04 29.53 -5.13
CA VAL A 380 -6.47 29.62 -6.50
C VAL A 380 -6.52 28.26 -7.23
N ASP A 381 -6.38 27.16 -6.49
CA ASP A 381 -6.51 25.79 -6.99
C ASP A 381 -8.00 25.33 -7.02
N GLY A 382 -8.95 26.22 -6.73
CA GLY A 382 -10.39 26.03 -6.84
C GLY A 382 -11.10 25.45 -5.62
N HIS A 383 -10.43 25.32 -4.46
CA HIS A 383 -11.00 24.67 -3.28
C HIS A 383 -10.57 25.31 -1.94
N MET A 384 -11.47 25.29 -0.96
CA MET A 384 -11.17 25.58 0.45
C MET A 384 -11.35 24.33 1.31
N HIS A 385 -10.60 24.26 2.42
CA HIS A 385 -10.48 23.07 3.24
C HIS A 385 -10.57 23.39 4.73
N VAL A 386 -11.49 22.73 5.44
CA VAL A 386 -11.42 22.67 6.91
C VAL A 386 -10.52 21.51 7.29
N HIS A 387 -9.37 21.82 7.87
CA HIS A 387 -8.48 20.84 8.45
C HIS A 387 -8.89 20.57 9.90
N VAL A 388 -8.94 19.30 10.27
CA VAL A 388 -9.38 18.85 11.59
C VAL A 388 -8.38 17.87 12.17
N ILE A 389 -7.95 18.08 13.40
CA ILE A 389 -7.26 17.08 14.21
C ILE A 389 -8.22 16.54 15.28
N VAL A 390 -8.30 15.23 15.40
CA VAL A 390 -9.15 14.53 16.39
C VAL A 390 -8.30 13.59 17.23
N ALA A 391 -8.49 13.59 18.54
CA ALA A 391 -7.94 12.57 19.44
C ALA A 391 -8.62 11.23 19.15
N VAL A 392 -7.84 10.21 18.80
CA VAL A 392 -8.36 8.90 18.41
C VAL A 392 -9.02 8.20 19.57
N LYS A 393 -8.50 8.38 20.79
CA LYS A 393 -9.11 7.86 22.01
C LYS A 393 -10.04 8.94 22.59
N GLY A 394 -11.28 8.57 22.84
CA GLY A 394 -12.29 9.42 23.48
C GLY A 394 -12.14 9.44 24.99
N GLU A 395 -12.89 10.32 25.64
CA GLU A 395 -12.96 10.44 27.10
C GLU A 395 -13.61 9.19 27.73
N ASP A 396 -14.49 8.52 26.98
CA ASP A 396 -15.07 7.21 27.28
C ASP A 396 -14.07 6.04 27.18
N GLY A 397 -12.84 6.32 26.73
CA GLY A 397 -11.78 5.33 26.51
C GLY A 397 -11.88 4.57 25.19
N GLN A 398 -12.94 4.77 24.40
CA GLN A 398 -13.12 4.13 23.11
C GLN A 398 -12.18 4.72 22.06
N ARG A 399 -11.81 3.91 21.06
CA ARG A 399 -10.88 4.32 20.01
C ARG A 399 -11.55 4.35 18.65
N LEU A 400 -11.37 5.45 17.92
CA LEU A 400 -11.77 5.57 16.53
C LEU A 400 -11.03 4.56 15.66
N ARG A 401 -11.78 3.74 14.92
CA ARG A 401 -11.27 2.81 13.91
C ARG A 401 -12.08 2.94 12.61
N PRO A 402 -12.11 4.12 11.97
CA PRO A 402 -13.00 4.36 10.84
C PRO A 402 -12.62 3.48 9.65
N GLY A 403 -13.58 2.68 9.21
CA GLY A 403 -13.53 1.92 7.97
C GLY A 403 -14.21 2.64 6.81
N PRO A 404 -14.23 2.01 5.62
CA PRO A 404 -14.89 2.60 4.45
C PRO A 404 -16.39 2.88 4.61
N ALA A 405 -17.07 2.18 5.53
CA ALA A 405 -18.49 2.42 5.84
C ALA A 405 -18.68 3.70 6.65
N ASP A 406 -17.89 3.89 7.71
CA ASP A 406 -17.93 5.09 8.54
C ASP A 406 -17.62 6.33 7.70
N LEU A 407 -16.58 6.27 6.85
CA LEU A 407 -16.25 7.39 5.95
C LEU A 407 -17.33 7.69 4.90
N ARG A 408 -18.28 6.78 4.63
CA ARG A 408 -19.46 7.10 3.80
C ARG A 408 -20.50 7.83 4.64
N ALA A 409 -20.84 7.29 5.81
CA ALA A 409 -21.77 7.94 6.74
C ALA A 409 -21.30 9.35 7.12
N TRP A 410 -20.00 9.55 7.36
CA TRP A 410 -19.45 10.88 7.67
C TRP A 410 -19.59 11.87 6.51
N ARG A 411 -19.53 11.40 5.25
CA ARG A 411 -19.76 12.27 4.08
C ARG A 411 -21.23 12.65 3.94
N GLU A 412 -22.13 11.73 4.25
CA GLU A 412 -23.58 11.98 4.29
C GLU A 412 -23.91 13.01 5.38
N LEU A 413 -23.35 12.83 6.58
CA LEU A 413 -23.53 13.75 7.70
C LEU A 413 -22.95 15.14 7.40
N TYR A 414 -21.72 15.21 6.87
CA TYR A 414 -21.12 16.47 6.45
C TYR A 414 -21.96 17.18 5.39
N ALA A 415 -22.48 16.45 4.38
CA ALA A 415 -23.34 17.03 3.36
C ALA A 415 -24.63 17.60 3.96
N ALA A 416 -25.26 16.90 4.91
CA ALA A 416 -26.46 17.37 5.59
C ALA A 416 -26.21 18.68 6.35
N TYR A 417 -25.12 18.77 7.12
CA TYR A 417 -24.74 20.02 7.80
C TYR A 417 -24.40 21.14 6.82
N ALA A 418 -23.69 20.84 5.73
CA ALA A 418 -23.38 21.81 4.69
C ALA A 418 -24.65 22.41 4.07
N GLN A 419 -25.63 21.56 3.72
CA GLN A 419 -26.92 21.98 3.17
C GLN A 419 -27.73 22.84 4.14
N GLN A 420 -27.72 22.51 5.43
CA GLN A 420 -28.39 23.32 6.45
C GLN A 420 -27.80 24.73 6.55
N GLN A 421 -26.50 24.88 6.26
CA GLN A 421 -25.81 26.17 6.21
C GLN A 421 -25.88 26.84 4.83
N GLY A 422 -26.66 26.30 3.88
CA GLY A 422 -26.86 26.86 2.54
C GLY A 422 -25.78 26.51 1.52
N LEU A 423 -24.82 25.64 1.86
CA LEU A 423 -23.78 25.20 0.94
C LEU A 423 -24.33 24.15 -0.03
N ARG A 424 -23.96 24.28 -1.30
CA ARG A 424 -24.40 23.36 -2.37
C ARG A 424 -23.55 22.09 -2.39
N ILE A 425 -23.61 21.28 -1.33
CA ILE A 425 -22.83 20.04 -1.17
C ILE A 425 -23.78 18.83 -1.06
N VAL A 426 -23.47 17.74 -1.76
CA VAL A 426 -24.28 16.50 -1.72
C VAL A 426 -23.40 15.26 -1.61
N ALA A 427 -23.78 14.31 -0.77
CA ALA A 427 -23.06 13.04 -0.65
C ALA A 427 -23.40 12.11 -1.82
N THR A 428 -22.40 11.74 -2.62
CA THR A 428 -22.55 10.77 -3.70
C THR A 428 -21.34 9.84 -3.77
N SER A 429 -21.57 8.59 -4.18
CA SER A 429 -20.48 7.63 -4.39
C SER A 429 -19.94 7.68 -5.82
N ALA A 430 -18.71 7.20 -6.02
CA ALA A 430 -18.16 7.02 -7.37
C ALA A 430 -18.96 5.98 -8.19
N ALA A 431 -19.56 4.97 -7.53
CA ALA A 431 -20.46 4.01 -8.17
C ALA A 431 -21.73 4.68 -8.70
N TYR A 432 -22.34 5.52 -7.87
CA TYR A 432 -23.55 6.29 -8.19
C TYR A 432 -23.37 7.19 -9.41
N ARG A 433 -22.16 7.71 -9.62
CA ARG A 433 -21.81 8.57 -10.77
C ARG A 433 -21.10 7.84 -11.90
N ALA A 434 -20.92 6.52 -11.80
CA ALA A 434 -20.05 5.72 -12.65
C ALA A 434 -18.66 6.37 -12.93
N SER A 435 -18.13 7.14 -12.00
CA SER A 435 -16.88 7.91 -12.17
C SER A 435 -15.68 7.11 -11.70
N SER A 436 -14.54 7.25 -12.38
CA SER A 436 -13.29 6.58 -12.00
C SER A 436 -12.75 7.12 -10.66
N GLN A 437 -11.81 6.39 -10.08
CA GLN A 437 -11.14 6.85 -8.87
C GLN A 437 -10.22 8.02 -9.19
N SER A 438 -10.24 9.04 -8.33
CA SER A 438 -9.33 10.18 -8.41
C SER A 438 -7.93 9.82 -7.90
N TYR A 439 -6.95 10.68 -8.14
CA TYR A 439 -5.56 10.53 -7.72
C TYR A 439 -5.27 11.36 -6.45
N GLY A 440 -4.25 10.95 -5.69
CA GLY A 440 -3.90 11.59 -4.43
C GLY A 440 -2.90 12.74 -4.58
N PRO A 441 -2.75 13.61 -3.55
CA PRO A 441 -1.68 14.62 -3.51
C PRO A 441 -0.28 14.02 -3.65
N ARG A 442 -0.09 12.78 -3.18
CA ARG A 442 1.18 12.04 -3.36
C ARG A 442 1.48 11.78 -4.83
N ASP A 443 0.49 11.39 -5.62
CA ASP A 443 0.68 11.14 -7.05
C ASP A 443 1.09 12.43 -7.78
N LYS A 444 0.41 13.55 -7.46
CA LYS A 444 0.81 14.88 -7.94
C LYS A 444 2.25 15.20 -7.58
N ALA A 445 2.61 15.03 -6.30
CA ALA A 445 3.94 15.37 -5.82
C ALA A 445 5.02 14.50 -6.46
N VAL A 446 4.79 13.21 -6.63
CA VAL A 446 5.72 12.29 -7.29
C VAL A 446 5.98 12.74 -8.73
N VAL A 447 4.92 13.00 -9.51
CA VAL A 447 5.06 13.42 -10.91
C VAL A 447 5.69 14.81 -11.01
N ALA A 448 5.22 15.76 -10.20
CA ALA A 448 5.75 17.12 -10.18
C ALA A 448 7.23 17.16 -9.83
N VAL A 449 7.68 16.39 -8.83
CA VAL A 449 9.10 16.33 -8.44
C VAL A 449 9.94 15.64 -9.51
N ALA A 450 9.39 14.64 -10.20
CA ALA A 450 10.10 13.96 -11.29
C ALA A 450 10.28 14.88 -12.52
N GLU A 451 9.27 15.69 -12.85
CA GLU A 451 9.30 16.60 -13.99
C GLU A 451 10.02 17.92 -13.68
N ARG A 452 9.83 18.44 -12.46
CA ARG A 452 10.42 19.68 -11.96
C ARG A 452 11.03 19.42 -10.59
N PRO A 453 12.30 18.97 -10.55
CA PRO A 453 13.02 18.75 -9.31
C PRO A 453 13.03 20.00 -8.42
N ARG A 454 12.98 19.80 -7.10
CA ARG A 454 12.89 20.93 -6.15
C ARG A 454 14.22 21.66 -6.06
N GLU A 455 14.14 22.98 -5.96
CA GLU A 455 15.29 23.85 -5.83
C GLU A 455 16.17 23.44 -4.62
N GLY A 456 17.48 23.31 -4.83
CA GLY A 456 18.45 22.88 -3.82
C GLY A 456 18.43 21.37 -3.48
N ARG A 457 17.60 20.56 -4.14
CA ARG A 457 17.55 19.09 -4.02
C ARG A 457 17.46 18.36 -5.37
N GLU A 458 17.81 19.02 -6.45
CA GLU A 458 17.58 18.59 -7.82
C GLU A 458 18.28 17.26 -8.12
N ALA A 459 19.56 17.14 -7.74
CA ALA A 459 20.34 15.92 -7.95
C ALA A 459 19.71 14.70 -7.25
N ARG A 460 19.22 14.90 -6.02
CA ARG A 460 18.56 13.83 -5.24
C ARG A 460 17.22 13.45 -5.83
N ASP A 461 16.42 14.43 -6.23
CA ASP A 461 15.10 14.21 -6.80
C ASP A 461 15.19 13.50 -8.18
N ARG A 462 16.16 13.90 -9.02
CA ARG A 462 16.45 13.21 -10.29
C ARG A 462 16.96 11.79 -10.07
N ALA A 463 17.90 11.59 -9.13
CA ALA A 463 18.40 10.26 -8.80
C ALA A 463 17.28 9.35 -8.30
N TYR A 464 16.37 9.87 -7.47
CA TYR A 464 15.20 9.13 -6.99
C TYR A 464 14.26 8.76 -8.14
N ALA A 465 13.92 9.70 -9.04
CA ALA A 465 13.06 9.44 -10.18
C ALA A 465 13.68 8.40 -11.14
N LYS A 466 14.97 8.54 -11.47
CA LYS A 466 15.72 7.59 -12.31
C LYS A 466 15.78 6.20 -11.68
N ALA A 467 15.94 6.10 -10.37
CA ALA A 467 15.96 4.82 -9.65
C ALA A 467 14.56 4.22 -9.43
N ASN A 468 13.47 4.98 -9.63
CA ASN A 468 12.10 4.53 -9.36
C ASN A 468 11.12 4.88 -10.50
N PRO A 469 11.41 4.51 -11.77
CA PRO A 469 10.57 4.87 -12.91
C PRO A 469 9.14 4.34 -12.74
N HIS A 470 8.99 3.11 -12.27
CA HIS A 470 7.68 2.49 -11.98
C HIS A 470 6.79 3.30 -11.00
N VAL A 471 7.37 4.04 -10.04
CA VAL A 471 6.58 4.86 -9.10
C VAL A 471 6.02 6.08 -9.80
N VAL A 472 6.85 6.71 -10.63
CA VAL A 472 6.48 7.89 -11.42
C VAL A 472 5.45 7.50 -12.47
N ASP A 473 5.67 6.41 -13.20
CA ASP A 473 4.76 5.97 -14.27
C ASP A 473 3.43 5.50 -13.72
N LYS A 474 3.41 4.76 -12.60
CA LYS A 474 2.14 4.42 -11.93
C LYS A 474 1.39 5.67 -11.43
N ALA A 475 2.10 6.70 -10.98
CA ALA A 475 1.48 7.96 -10.60
C ALA A 475 0.91 8.70 -11.83
N ARG A 476 1.66 8.78 -12.94
CA ARG A 476 1.18 9.31 -14.23
C ARG A 476 -0.06 8.58 -14.72
N GLN A 477 -0.03 7.25 -14.76
CA GLN A 477 -1.17 6.42 -15.14
C GLN A 477 -2.41 6.70 -14.28
N ARG A 478 -2.25 6.87 -12.96
CA ARG A 478 -3.38 7.23 -12.07
C ARG A 478 -3.92 8.63 -12.37
N ILE A 479 -3.05 9.60 -12.62
CA ILE A 479 -3.43 10.98 -13.00
C ILE A 479 -4.19 10.96 -14.33
N GLU A 480 -3.64 10.32 -15.35
CA GLU A 480 -4.27 10.22 -16.68
C GLU A 480 -5.59 9.47 -16.63
N ARG A 481 -5.67 8.34 -15.90
CA ARG A 481 -6.94 7.62 -15.69
C ARG A 481 -7.99 8.49 -15.02
N ALA A 482 -7.61 9.34 -14.08
CA ALA A 482 -8.55 10.26 -13.44
C ALA A 482 -8.95 11.41 -14.37
N ARG A 483 -8.05 11.89 -15.23
CA ARG A 483 -8.33 12.92 -16.27
C ARG A 483 -9.29 12.40 -17.33
N ILE A 484 -9.03 11.21 -17.88
CA ILE A 484 -9.91 10.54 -18.86
C ILE A 484 -11.26 10.19 -18.23
N ASN A 485 -11.28 9.89 -16.92
CA ASN A 485 -12.46 9.46 -16.18
C ASN A 485 -13.22 8.31 -16.91
N PRO A 486 -12.59 7.15 -17.15
CA PRO A 486 -13.25 6.02 -17.79
C PRO A 486 -14.42 5.53 -16.95
N ILE A 487 -15.37 4.85 -17.59
CA ILE A 487 -16.60 4.40 -16.93
C ILE A 487 -16.22 3.38 -15.87
N ARG A 488 -16.66 3.63 -14.63
CA ARG A 488 -16.42 2.71 -13.54
C ARG A 488 -17.28 1.47 -13.74
N LEU A 489 -16.66 0.29 -13.67
CA LEU A 489 -17.32 -1.00 -13.83
C LEU A 489 -17.66 -1.56 -12.43
N PRO A 490 -18.95 -1.73 -12.08
CA PRO A 490 -19.34 -2.31 -10.80
C PRO A 490 -18.86 -3.76 -10.65
N GLU A 491 -18.20 -4.09 -9.54
CA GLU A 491 -17.69 -5.44 -9.26
C GLU A 491 -18.51 -6.17 -8.17
N THR A 492 -19.39 -5.45 -7.48
CA THR A 492 -20.16 -5.97 -6.36
C THR A 492 -21.63 -5.60 -6.50
N ARG A 493 -22.53 -6.40 -5.94
CA ARG A 493 -23.97 -6.11 -5.91
C ARG A 493 -24.28 -4.72 -5.33
N ARG A 494 -23.55 -4.31 -4.29
CA ARG A 494 -23.68 -2.97 -3.70
C ARG A 494 -23.34 -1.84 -4.67
N GLN A 495 -22.23 -1.99 -5.40
CA GLN A 495 -21.85 -0.98 -6.41
C GLN A 495 -22.86 -0.95 -7.55
N LEU A 496 -23.34 -2.12 -7.99
CA LEU A 496 -24.34 -2.24 -9.04
C LEU A 496 -25.66 -1.56 -8.63
N ALA A 497 -26.11 -1.77 -7.39
CA ALA A 497 -27.29 -1.12 -6.84
C ALA A 497 -27.15 0.41 -6.82
N ALA A 498 -26.01 0.94 -6.36
CA ALA A 498 -25.74 2.37 -6.35
C ALA A 498 -25.70 2.97 -7.78
N THR A 499 -25.15 2.25 -8.77
CA THR A 499 -25.19 2.68 -10.18
C THR A 499 -26.62 2.68 -10.73
N GLY A 500 -27.42 1.67 -10.39
CA GLY A 500 -28.83 1.61 -10.79
C GLY A 500 -29.69 2.71 -10.15
N GLU A 501 -29.41 3.06 -8.89
CA GLU A 501 -30.01 4.21 -8.21
C GLU A 501 -29.67 5.51 -8.94
N GLY A 502 -28.39 5.75 -9.23
CA GLY A 502 -27.97 6.92 -9.99
C GLY A 502 -28.63 7.00 -11.38
N LEU A 503 -28.79 5.87 -12.07
CA LEU A 503 -29.45 5.85 -13.38
C LEU A 503 -30.91 6.29 -13.27
N ARG A 504 -31.67 5.76 -12.30
CA ARG A 504 -33.06 6.15 -12.07
C ARG A 504 -33.19 7.63 -11.73
N ASP A 505 -32.32 8.13 -10.87
CA ASP A 505 -32.36 9.53 -10.46
C ASP A 505 -32.06 10.47 -11.64
N TRP A 506 -31.06 10.15 -12.48
CA TRP A 506 -30.76 10.94 -13.67
C TRP A 506 -31.84 10.83 -14.76
N GLN A 507 -32.53 9.69 -14.88
CA GLN A 507 -33.71 9.56 -15.72
C GLN A 507 -34.85 10.47 -15.24
N ALA A 508 -35.08 10.54 -13.93
CA ALA A 508 -36.06 11.46 -13.35
C ALA A 508 -35.69 12.93 -13.61
N VAL A 509 -34.39 13.28 -13.52
CA VAL A 509 -33.92 14.62 -13.92
C VAL A 509 -34.20 14.90 -15.39
N ALA A 510 -33.91 13.97 -16.30
CA ALA A 510 -34.18 14.14 -17.73
C ALA A 510 -35.68 14.23 -18.04
N GLN A 511 -36.54 13.50 -17.31
CA GLN A 511 -37.99 13.64 -17.45
C GLN A 511 -38.50 15.01 -17.01
N ALA A 512 -37.95 15.53 -15.90
CA ALA A 512 -38.32 16.86 -15.39
C ALA A 512 -37.69 18.01 -16.20
N GLN A 513 -36.50 17.79 -16.78
CA GLN A 513 -35.71 18.77 -17.52
C GLN A 513 -35.09 18.12 -18.77
N PRO A 514 -35.87 17.92 -19.85
CA PRO A 514 -35.41 17.21 -21.06
C PRO A 514 -34.16 17.81 -21.69
N GLU A 515 -34.04 19.14 -21.65
CA GLU A 515 -32.92 19.90 -22.23
C GLU A 515 -31.72 20.05 -21.28
N HIS A 516 -31.70 19.35 -20.13
CA HIS A 516 -30.60 19.48 -19.18
C HIS A 516 -29.30 18.91 -19.78
N PRO A 517 -28.26 19.74 -19.99
CA PRO A 517 -27.13 19.42 -20.88
C PRO A 517 -26.30 18.21 -20.45
N VAL A 518 -26.32 17.88 -19.15
CA VAL A 518 -25.50 16.81 -18.57
C VAL A 518 -26.30 15.53 -18.27
N ALA A 519 -27.64 15.57 -18.32
CA ALA A 519 -28.47 14.43 -17.93
C ALA A 519 -28.32 13.25 -18.90
N ALA A 520 -28.37 13.52 -20.21
CA ALA A 520 -28.14 12.51 -21.24
C ALA A 520 -26.77 11.82 -21.11
N GLN A 521 -25.72 12.60 -20.80
CA GLN A 521 -24.36 12.07 -20.60
C GLN A 521 -24.28 11.11 -19.41
N TYR A 522 -24.88 11.46 -18.27
CA TYR A 522 -24.92 10.57 -17.11
C TYR A 522 -25.76 9.32 -17.38
N ILE A 523 -26.92 9.45 -18.04
CA ILE A 523 -27.78 8.30 -18.39
C ILE A 523 -27.02 7.32 -19.28
N ALA A 524 -26.38 7.78 -20.36
CA ALA A 524 -25.58 6.93 -21.24
C ALA A 524 -24.46 6.23 -20.45
N ARG A 525 -23.71 7.01 -19.66
CA ARG A 525 -22.61 6.50 -18.84
C ARG A 525 -23.04 5.44 -17.82
N LEU A 526 -24.13 5.70 -17.11
CA LEU A 526 -24.66 4.82 -16.07
C LEU A 526 -25.31 3.58 -16.66
N THR A 527 -25.95 3.69 -17.83
CA THR A 527 -26.51 2.56 -18.57
C THR A 527 -25.39 1.59 -18.96
N GLN A 528 -24.31 2.09 -19.55
CA GLN A 528 -23.15 1.27 -19.90
C GLN A 528 -22.47 0.65 -18.67
N SER A 529 -22.29 1.44 -17.60
CA SER A 529 -21.75 0.97 -16.32
C SER A 529 -22.60 -0.16 -15.73
N LEU A 530 -23.93 -0.01 -15.72
CA LEU A 530 -24.87 -0.99 -15.19
C LEU A 530 -24.87 -2.28 -16.01
N ALA A 531 -24.90 -2.20 -17.34
CA ALA A 531 -24.84 -3.36 -18.23
C ALA A 531 -23.55 -4.17 -18.01
N SER A 532 -22.40 -3.49 -18.05
CA SER A 532 -21.08 -4.10 -17.81
C SER A 532 -20.97 -4.69 -16.40
N GLY A 533 -21.50 -3.99 -15.41
CA GLY A 533 -21.50 -4.42 -14.02
C GLY A 533 -22.35 -5.66 -13.77
N LYS A 534 -23.51 -5.79 -14.43
CA LYS A 534 -24.35 -7.01 -14.35
C LYS A 534 -23.57 -8.24 -14.80
N ILE A 535 -22.81 -8.11 -15.89
CA ILE A 535 -21.95 -9.18 -16.42
C ILE A 535 -20.86 -9.53 -15.41
N LEU A 536 -20.08 -8.56 -14.94
CA LEU A 536 -19.00 -8.80 -13.98
C LEU A 536 -19.48 -9.39 -12.64
N VAL A 537 -20.62 -8.92 -12.12
CA VAL A 537 -21.22 -9.46 -10.90
C VAL A 537 -21.78 -10.87 -11.14
N GLY A 538 -22.38 -11.12 -12.30
CA GLY A 538 -22.87 -12.43 -12.73
C GLY A 538 -21.74 -13.45 -12.84
N LEU A 539 -20.68 -13.14 -13.61
CA LEU A 539 -19.46 -13.95 -13.72
C LEU A 539 -18.86 -14.28 -12.35
N ASN A 540 -18.76 -13.30 -11.46
CA ASN A 540 -18.25 -13.51 -10.11
C ASN A 540 -19.15 -14.40 -9.25
N ALA A 541 -20.47 -14.30 -9.41
CA ALA A 541 -21.42 -15.15 -8.70
C ALA A 541 -21.36 -16.59 -9.23
N TYR A 542 -21.35 -16.75 -10.56
CA TYR A 542 -21.22 -18.05 -11.23
C TYR A 542 -19.95 -18.78 -10.81
N ARG A 543 -18.79 -18.09 -10.86
CA ARG A 543 -17.50 -18.62 -10.38
C ARG A 543 -17.52 -19.12 -8.92
N LYS A 544 -18.36 -18.52 -8.07
CA LYS A 544 -18.46 -18.85 -6.64
C LYS A 544 -19.62 -19.80 -6.33
N ALA A 545 -20.43 -20.17 -7.31
CA ALA A 545 -21.63 -20.93 -7.08
C ALA A 545 -21.27 -22.37 -6.67
N PRO A 546 -21.86 -22.91 -5.60
CA PRO A 546 -21.72 -24.33 -5.24
C PRO A 546 -22.21 -25.26 -6.36
N SER A 547 -23.19 -24.79 -7.15
CA SER A 547 -23.75 -25.53 -8.28
C SER A 547 -22.73 -25.88 -9.38
N MET A 548 -21.55 -25.24 -9.39
CA MET A 548 -20.44 -25.62 -10.29
C MET A 548 -19.84 -26.99 -9.92
N ALA A 549 -20.00 -27.45 -8.67
CA ALA A 549 -19.59 -28.79 -8.28
C ALA A 549 -20.53 -29.86 -8.84
N ASP A 550 -21.82 -29.53 -8.94
CA ASP A 550 -22.91 -30.45 -9.34
C ASP A 550 -23.24 -30.39 -10.84
N ALA A 551 -22.91 -29.29 -11.52
CA ALA A 551 -23.11 -29.13 -12.96
C ALA A 551 -22.17 -30.04 -13.76
N THR A 552 -22.65 -30.55 -14.89
CA THR A 552 -21.85 -31.35 -15.82
C THR A 552 -20.91 -30.49 -16.64
N ALA A 553 -19.83 -31.07 -17.17
CA ALA A 553 -18.91 -30.34 -18.03
C ALA A 553 -19.58 -29.82 -19.32
N ALA A 554 -20.58 -30.54 -19.85
CA ALA A 554 -21.37 -30.10 -21.00
C ALA A 554 -22.17 -28.83 -20.67
N GLU A 555 -22.89 -28.82 -19.54
CA GLU A 555 -23.63 -27.64 -19.06
C GLU A 555 -22.69 -26.46 -18.78
N MET A 556 -21.52 -26.72 -18.21
CA MET A 556 -20.51 -25.68 -17.97
C MET A 556 -19.99 -25.06 -19.28
N ARG A 557 -19.79 -25.86 -20.34
CA ARG A 557 -19.37 -25.37 -21.67
C ARG A 557 -20.44 -24.51 -22.32
N GLU A 558 -21.70 -24.93 -22.24
CA GLU A 558 -22.83 -24.15 -22.76
C GLU A 558 -22.95 -22.81 -22.03
N ASN A 559 -22.90 -22.82 -20.69
CA ASN A 559 -22.89 -21.60 -19.89
C ASN A 559 -21.71 -20.68 -20.21
N LEU A 560 -20.50 -21.23 -20.41
CA LEU A 560 -19.32 -20.44 -20.75
C LEU A 560 -19.46 -19.80 -22.14
N LYS A 561 -20.07 -20.50 -23.10
CA LYS A 561 -20.38 -19.95 -24.43
C LYS A 561 -21.36 -18.78 -24.32
N ASP A 562 -22.46 -18.93 -23.59
CA ASP A 562 -23.45 -17.87 -23.37
C ASP A 562 -22.85 -16.64 -22.70
N ILE A 563 -21.98 -16.87 -21.70
CA ILE A 563 -21.23 -15.80 -21.03
C ILE A 563 -20.28 -15.11 -22.01
N SER A 564 -19.58 -15.87 -22.87
CA SER A 564 -18.66 -15.34 -23.87
C SER A 564 -19.37 -14.45 -24.88
N GLU A 565 -20.52 -14.89 -25.41
CA GLU A 565 -21.35 -14.10 -26.30
C GLU A 565 -21.84 -12.82 -25.63
N THR A 566 -22.29 -12.91 -24.37
CA THR A 566 -22.71 -11.74 -23.58
C THR A 566 -21.56 -10.74 -23.36
N VAL A 567 -20.35 -11.23 -23.07
CA VAL A 567 -19.16 -10.39 -22.92
C VAL A 567 -18.80 -9.71 -24.24
N ALA A 568 -18.82 -10.45 -25.36
CA ALA A 568 -18.53 -9.91 -26.69
C ALA A 568 -19.52 -8.81 -27.10
N LEU A 569 -20.83 -9.04 -26.90
CA LEU A 569 -21.88 -8.06 -27.16
C LEU A 569 -21.70 -6.80 -26.31
N ALA A 570 -21.42 -6.95 -25.01
CA ALA A 570 -21.19 -5.81 -24.14
C ALA A 570 -19.92 -5.05 -24.51
N ALA A 571 -18.82 -5.74 -24.86
CA ALA A 571 -17.58 -5.11 -25.29
C ALA A 571 -17.70 -4.39 -26.64
N GLY A 572 -18.61 -4.85 -27.52
CA GLY A 572 -18.88 -4.25 -28.82
C GLY A 572 -19.40 -2.81 -28.75
N VAL A 573 -20.12 -2.45 -27.68
CA VAL A 573 -20.65 -1.10 -27.44
C VAL A 573 -19.73 -0.22 -26.58
N MET A 574 -18.52 -0.68 -26.23
CA MET A 574 -17.55 0.09 -25.45
C MET A 574 -16.40 0.58 -26.29
N GLU A 575 -15.77 1.68 -25.86
CA GLU A 575 -14.61 2.27 -26.53
C GLU A 575 -13.46 2.55 -25.55
N GLY A 576 -12.25 2.67 -26.10
CA GLY A 576 -11.04 3.13 -25.42
C GLY A 576 -10.72 2.40 -24.12
N ALA A 577 -10.35 3.18 -23.10
CA ALA A 577 -9.90 2.67 -21.80
C ALA A 577 -10.99 1.85 -21.05
N THR A 578 -12.28 2.14 -21.28
CA THR A 578 -13.39 1.40 -20.67
C THR A 578 -13.46 -0.02 -21.23
N LYS A 579 -13.37 -0.18 -22.56
CA LYS A 579 -13.36 -1.50 -23.22
C LYS A 579 -12.18 -2.34 -22.76
N MET A 580 -10.98 -1.76 -22.75
CA MET A 580 -9.76 -2.45 -22.31
C MET A 580 -9.87 -2.95 -20.86
N GLU A 581 -10.40 -2.11 -19.96
CA GLU A 581 -10.58 -2.50 -18.55
C GLU A 581 -11.64 -3.59 -18.40
N PHE A 582 -12.76 -3.50 -19.14
CA PHE A 582 -13.80 -4.53 -19.13
C PHE A 582 -13.24 -5.87 -19.59
N MET A 583 -12.58 -5.91 -20.76
CA MET A 583 -11.99 -7.12 -21.30
C MET A 583 -10.93 -7.71 -20.38
N ARG A 584 -10.05 -6.89 -19.79
CA ARG A 584 -9.04 -7.37 -18.84
C ARG A 584 -9.68 -8.08 -17.64
N ARG A 585 -10.81 -7.55 -17.14
CA ARG A 585 -11.50 -8.10 -15.96
C ARG A 585 -12.30 -9.37 -16.27
N THR A 586 -12.92 -9.43 -17.44
CA THR A 586 -13.67 -10.62 -17.86
C THR A 586 -12.74 -11.76 -18.26
N ALA A 587 -11.66 -11.47 -19.00
CA ALA A 587 -10.69 -12.46 -19.48
C ALA A 587 -10.18 -13.37 -18.37
N ALA A 588 -9.62 -12.81 -17.29
CA ALA A 588 -9.08 -13.59 -16.18
C ALA A 588 -10.13 -14.48 -15.46
N THR A 589 -11.41 -14.09 -15.50
CA THR A 589 -12.48 -14.90 -14.91
C THR A 589 -12.93 -16.00 -15.88
N MET A 590 -13.05 -15.67 -17.16
CA MET A 590 -13.43 -16.62 -18.21
C MET A 590 -12.39 -17.71 -18.40
N GLU A 591 -11.11 -17.33 -18.38
CA GLU A 591 -9.97 -18.26 -18.41
C GLU A 591 -10.06 -19.27 -17.27
N LYS A 592 -10.26 -18.78 -16.03
CA LYS A 592 -10.43 -19.67 -14.88
C LYS A 592 -11.63 -20.62 -15.03
N LEU A 593 -12.75 -20.13 -15.59
CA LEU A 593 -13.94 -20.95 -15.82
C LEU A 593 -13.71 -22.00 -16.92
N ALA A 594 -12.97 -21.68 -17.98
CA ALA A 594 -12.59 -22.62 -19.02
C ALA A 594 -11.75 -23.76 -18.44
N ILE A 595 -10.70 -23.44 -17.68
CA ILE A 595 -9.85 -24.42 -16.99
C ILE A 595 -10.68 -25.33 -16.08
N GLN A 596 -11.59 -24.76 -15.27
CA GLN A 596 -12.46 -25.55 -14.40
C GLN A 596 -13.40 -26.47 -15.18
N THR A 597 -13.92 -26.00 -16.31
CA THR A 597 -14.82 -26.77 -17.18
C THR A 597 -14.11 -27.97 -17.80
N ASP A 598 -12.88 -27.77 -18.27
CA ASP A 598 -12.10 -28.84 -18.86
C ASP A 598 -11.61 -29.86 -17.82
N LEU A 599 -11.21 -29.40 -16.63
CA LEU A 599 -10.92 -30.29 -15.51
C LEU A 599 -12.15 -31.15 -15.14
N LYS A 600 -13.34 -30.56 -15.12
CA LYS A 600 -14.60 -31.29 -14.87
C LYS A 600 -14.88 -32.32 -15.97
N ALA A 601 -14.65 -31.97 -17.24
CA ALA A 601 -14.84 -32.89 -18.36
C ALA A 601 -13.94 -34.13 -18.24
N ASN A 602 -12.69 -33.94 -17.83
CA ASN A 602 -11.73 -35.02 -17.65
C ASN A 602 -12.08 -35.89 -16.44
N GLN A 603 -12.62 -35.30 -15.38
CA GLN A 603 -13.16 -36.05 -14.24
C GLN A 603 -14.36 -36.92 -14.66
N GLU A 604 -15.28 -36.38 -15.46
CA GLU A 604 -16.50 -37.08 -15.91
C GLU A 604 -16.21 -38.20 -16.91
N SER A 605 -15.21 -38.04 -17.77
CA SER A 605 -14.77 -39.08 -18.71
C SER A 605 -14.01 -40.23 -18.02
N GLY A 606 -13.78 -40.15 -16.71
CA GLY A 606 -13.01 -41.14 -15.95
C GLY A 606 -11.51 -41.10 -16.23
N GLN A 607 -11.01 -40.09 -16.95
CA GLN A 607 -9.60 -39.87 -17.20
C GLN A 607 -8.94 -39.22 -15.97
N ILE A 608 -8.41 -40.07 -15.09
CA ILE A 608 -7.65 -39.62 -13.92
C ILE A 608 -6.22 -39.18 -14.33
N HIS A 609 -5.79 -39.45 -15.56
CA HIS A 609 -4.51 -39.05 -16.14
C HIS A 609 -4.76 -38.53 -17.56
N MET A 610 -4.46 -37.25 -17.82
CA MET A 610 -4.54 -36.65 -19.15
C MET A 610 -3.31 -37.05 -19.99
N SER A 611 -3.50 -37.39 -21.26
CA SER A 611 -2.37 -37.62 -22.18
C SER A 611 -1.70 -36.30 -22.58
N GLU A 612 -0.42 -36.36 -22.97
CA GLU A 612 0.36 -35.19 -23.40
C GLU A 612 -0.26 -34.47 -24.61
N ASP A 613 -0.87 -35.22 -25.52
CA ASP A 613 -1.52 -34.68 -26.73
C ASP A 613 -2.88 -34.04 -26.43
N GLU A 614 -3.64 -34.56 -25.46
CA GLU A 614 -4.89 -33.93 -24.99
C GLU A 614 -4.60 -32.64 -24.21
N VAL A 615 -3.52 -32.62 -23.41
CA VAL A 615 -2.98 -31.40 -22.79
C VAL A 615 -2.61 -30.40 -23.90
N ARG A 616 -1.93 -30.83 -24.97
CA ARG A 616 -1.56 -29.98 -26.11
C ARG A 616 -2.78 -29.40 -26.87
N GLN A 617 -3.87 -30.15 -27.04
CA GLN A 617 -5.11 -29.65 -27.65
C GLN A 617 -5.87 -28.65 -26.77
N LEU A 618 -5.87 -28.85 -25.44
CA LEU A 618 -6.45 -27.92 -24.47
C LEU A 618 -5.67 -26.59 -24.40
N LEU A 619 -4.37 -26.67 -24.65
CA LEU A 619 -3.43 -25.57 -24.54
C LEU A 619 -3.15 -24.86 -25.86
N GLY A 620 -3.55 -25.36 -27.03
CA GLY A 620 -3.20 -24.79 -28.34
C GLY A 620 -3.36 -23.27 -28.45
N PRO A 621 -4.55 -22.70 -28.20
CA PRO A 621 -4.75 -21.25 -28.19
C PRO A 621 -3.98 -20.50 -27.09
N HIS A 622 -3.69 -21.15 -25.96
CA HIS A 622 -2.92 -20.58 -24.83
C HIS A 622 -1.41 -20.59 -25.13
N ALA A 623 -0.92 -21.64 -25.79
CA ALA A 623 0.42 -21.76 -26.32
C ALA A 623 0.65 -20.71 -27.41
N ASP A 624 -0.31 -20.53 -28.33
CA ASP A 624 -0.26 -19.48 -29.34
C ASP A 624 -0.23 -18.08 -28.72
N ALA A 625 -1.01 -17.84 -27.67
CA ALA A 625 -1.01 -16.57 -26.93
C ALA A 625 0.32 -16.34 -26.17
N LEU A 626 0.90 -17.38 -25.57
CA LEU A 626 2.21 -17.30 -24.90
C LEU A 626 3.35 -17.09 -25.89
N ILE A 627 3.32 -17.76 -27.05
CA ILE A 627 4.29 -17.55 -28.13
C ILE A 627 4.16 -16.12 -28.67
N ALA A 628 2.94 -15.63 -28.89
CA ALA A 628 2.71 -14.25 -29.34
C ALA A 628 3.24 -13.24 -28.30
N ARG A 629 2.97 -13.47 -27.02
CA ARG A 629 3.46 -12.63 -25.93
C ARG A 629 4.98 -12.68 -25.79
N ALA A 630 5.59 -13.84 -25.95
CA ALA A 630 7.04 -14.00 -25.94
C ALA A 630 7.70 -13.23 -27.09
N ARG A 631 7.12 -13.26 -28.29
CA ARG A 631 7.56 -12.46 -29.45
C ARG A 631 7.38 -10.95 -29.24
N GLU A 632 6.31 -10.52 -28.56
CA GLU A 632 6.14 -9.11 -28.19
C GLU A 632 7.23 -8.63 -27.24
N ILE A 633 7.59 -9.48 -26.26
CA ILE A 633 8.64 -9.21 -25.28
C ILE A 633 10.00 -9.20 -25.98
N GLU A 634 10.33 -10.21 -26.77
CA GLU A 634 11.54 -10.26 -27.62
C GLU A 634 11.68 -8.97 -28.43
N ALA A 635 10.64 -8.55 -29.13
CA ALA A 635 10.67 -7.32 -29.92
C ALA A 635 10.82 -6.05 -29.06
N ALA A 636 10.33 -6.04 -27.82
CA ALA A 636 10.47 -4.91 -26.90
C ALA A 636 11.88 -4.82 -26.30
N GLU A 637 12.42 -5.94 -25.81
CA GLU A 637 13.78 -6.02 -25.28
C GLU A 637 14.82 -5.73 -26.37
N GLN A 638 14.60 -6.21 -27.60
CA GLN A 638 15.47 -5.91 -28.74
C GLN A 638 15.53 -4.40 -29.04
N ARG A 639 14.38 -3.71 -29.01
CA ARG A 639 14.35 -2.24 -29.20
C ARG A 639 15.04 -1.50 -28.06
N GLU A 640 14.93 -1.98 -26.83
CA GLU A 640 15.59 -1.38 -25.66
C GLU A 640 17.11 -1.58 -25.71
N ALA A 641 17.57 -2.76 -26.13
CA ALA A 641 18.98 -3.04 -26.40
C ALA A 641 19.55 -2.13 -27.51
N GLU A 642 18.85 -2.01 -28.64
CA GLU A 642 19.26 -1.13 -29.74
C GLU A 642 19.34 0.35 -29.31
N GLN A 643 18.40 0.81 -28.49
CA GLN A 643 18.43 2.16 -27.93
C GLN A 643 19.60 2.36 -26.96
N ALA A 644 19.86 1.40 -26.08
CA ALA A 644 20.98 1.46 -25.14
C ALA A 644 22.34 1.43 -25.85
N GLU A 645 22.47 0.64 -26.92
CA GLU A 645 23.65 0.63 -27.78
C GLU A 645 23.84 1.97 -28.51
N ALA A 646 22.78 2.56 -29.06
CA ALA A 646 22.85 3.88 -29.68
C ALA A 646 23.26 4.98 -28.68
N ILE A 647 22.85 4.86 -27.40
CA ILE A 647 23.26 5.78 -26.33
C ILE A 647 24.74 5.58 -25.97
N ARG A 648 25.18 4.32 -25.82
CA ARG A 648 26.59 3.97 -25.61
C ARG A 648 27.46 4.53 -26.74
N ASP A 649 27.08 4.29 -27.99
CA ASP A 649 27.87 4.70 -29.16
C ASP A 649 27.97 6.22 -29.27
N ARG A 650 26.91 6.94 -28.89
CA ARG A 650 26.96 8.41 -28.76
C ARG A 650 27.90 8.86 -27.65
N ALA A 651 27.86 8.22 -26.48
CA ALA A 651 28.74 8.55 -25.35
C ALA A 651 30.22 8.29 -25.69
N ILE A 652 30.53 7.17 -26.36
CA ILE A 652 31.87 6.86 -26.85
C ILE A 652 32.31 7.88 -27.91
N ALA A 653 31.43 8.24 -28.86
CA ALA A 653 31.75 9.23 -29.89
C ALA A 653 31.97 10.64 -29.33
N GLU A 654 31.26 11.00 -28.25
CA GLU A 654 31.42 12.27 -27.53
C GLU A 654 32.75 12.29 -26.77
N GLN A 655 33.06 11.23 -26.02
CA GLN A 655 34.36 11.06 -25.35
C GLN A 655 35.53 11.12 -26.34
N ASN A 656 35.44 10.41 -27.48
CA ASN A 656 36.49 10.42 -28.50
C ASN A 656 36.65 11.81 -29.14
N ARG A 657 35.58 12.59 -29.26
CA ARG A 657 35.60 13.97 -29.80
C ARG A 657 36.26 14.94 -28.82
N GLU A 658 36.00 14.78 -27.53
CA GLU A 658 36.62 15.57 -26.47
C GLU A 658 38.12 15.25 -26.32
N GLU A 659 38.48 13.95 -26.32
CA GLU A 659 39.87 13.48 -26.27
C GLU A 659 40.69 13.94 -27.50
N SER A 660 40.06 14.07 -28.67
CA SER A 660 40.71 14.57 -29.90
C SER A 660 40.75 16.10 -30.03
N SER A 661 39.97 16.85 -29.25
CA SER A 661 39.93 18.32 -29.27
C SER A 661 41.08 19.01 -28.51
N GLY A 662 41.89 18.25 -27.77
CA GLY A 662 43.15 18.71 -27.17
C GLY A 662 43.02 19.71 -26.00
N ALA A 663 41.82 19.99 -25.50
CA ALA A 663 41.60 20.88 -24.37
C ALA A 663 41.62 20.11 -23.03
N ILE A 664 42.80 19.72 -22.54
CA ILE A 664 42.94 19.10 -21.20
C ILE A 664 43.84 19.98 -20.31
N ASP A 665 43.22 20.79 -19.45
CA ASP A 665 43.86 21.50 -18.32
C ASP A 665 44.04 20.52 -17.14
N PRO A 666 45.20 20.45 -16.45
CA PRO A 666 45.43 19.54 -15.30
C PRO A 666 44.44 19.63 -14.13
N ALA A 667 43.55 20.62 -14.06
CA ALA A 667 42.41 20.64 -13.13
C ALA A 667 41.24 19.68 -13.49
N SER A 668 41.26 19.04 -14.67
CA SER A 668 40.14 18.28 -15.25
C SER A 668 40.16 16.75 -15.01
N LEU A 669 41.09 16.21 -14.20
CA LEU A 669 41.14 14.76 -13.92
C LEU A 669 39.84 14.18 -13.31
N ARG A 670 39.06 15.00 -12.59
CA ARG A 670 37.75 14.60 -12.05
C ARG A 670 36.64 14.59 -13.09
N GLU A 671 36.72 15.48 -14.08
CA GLU A 671 35.74 15.60 -15.16
C GLU A 671 35.97 14.45 -16.15
N VAL A 672 37.21 14.22 -16.57
CA VAL A 672 37.62 13.05 -17.36
C VAL A 672 37.27 11.73 -16.65
N ALA A 673 37.41 11.65 -15.32
CA ALA A 673 36.98 10.47 -14.56
C ALA A 673 35.45 10.32 -14.48
N ALA A 674 34.70 11.42 -14.45
CA ALA A 674 33.25 11.42 -14.44
C ALA A 674 32.67 11.04 -15.81
N ASP A 675 33.27 11.52 -16.90
CA ASP A 675 32.87 11.20 -18.27
C ASP A 675 33.23 9.75 -18.61
N ARG A 676 34.41 9.27 -18.20
CA ARG A 676 34.76 7.84 -18.29
C ARG A 676 33.83 6.96 -17.45
N ALA A 677 33.41 7.43 -16.28
CA ALA A 677 32.42 6.71 -15.47
C ALA A 677 31.03 6.71 -16.14
N ALA A 678 30.64 7.77 -16.84
CA ALA A 678 29.39 7.86 -17.60
C ALA A 678 29.42 6.95 -18.84
N THR A 679 30.52 6.92 -19.59
CA THR A 679 30.74 5.97 -20.70
C THR A 679 30.69 4.54 -20.20
N HIS A 680 31.45 4.20 -19.16
CA HIS A 680 31.44 2.86 -18.55
C HIS A 680 30.06 2.47 -18.02
N HIS A 681 29.29 3.42 -17.47
CA HIS A 681 27.91 3.20 -17.07
C HIS A 681 26.99 2.91 -18.25
N SER A 682 27.14 3.64 -19.37
CA SER A 682 26.39 3.39 -20.60
C SER A 682 26.74 2.04 -21.25
N GLU A 683 28.01 1.63 -21.20
CA GLU A 683 28.48 0.30 -21.63
C GLU A 683 27.89 -0.80 -20.76
N THR A 684 27.86 -0.60 -19.44
CA THR A 684 27.27 -1.56 -18.49
C THR A 684 25.77 -1.73 -18.73
N ILE A 685 25.06 -0.62 -19.01
CA ILE A 685 23.63 -0.65 -19.35
C ILE A 685 23.44 -1.37 -20.69
N ALA A 686 24.13 -0.98 -21.76
CA ALA A 686 24.02 -1.63 -23.07
C ALA A 686 24.33 -3.14 -23.01
N ALA A 687 25.34 -3.54 -22.23
CA ALA A 687 25.67 -4.96 -22.02
C ALA A 687 24.62 -5.71 -21.21
N ARG A 688 23.87 -5.05 -20.32
CA ARG A 688 22.73 -5.64 -19.63
C ARG A 688 21.53 -5.77 -20.56
N GLU A 689 21.12 -4.70 -21.23
CA GLU A 689 19.97 -4.72 -22.15
C GLU A 689 20.18 -5.74 -23.28
N ARG A 690 21.41 -5.88 -23.80
CA ARG A 690 21.76 -6.92 -24.78
C ARG A 690 21.57 -8.35 -24.24
N ARG A 691 21.91 -8.59 -22.97
CA ARG A 691 21.69 -9.89 -22.32
C ARG A 691 20.20 -10.17 -22.10
N GLU A 692 19.42 -9.14 -21.76
CA GLU A 692 17.97 -9.26 -21.59
C GLU A 692 17.27 -9.52 -22.94
N ALA A 693 17.69 -8.85 -24.02
CA ALA A 693 17.23 -9.13 -25.37
C ALA A 693 17.58 -10.55 -25.84
N GLN A 694 18.80 -11.02 -25.55
CA GLN A 694 19.22 -12.39 -25.87
C GLN A 694 18.39 -13.42 -25.10
N ALA A 695 18.18 -13.21 -23.79
CA ALA A 695 17.34 -14.08 -22.97
C ALA A 695 15.89 -14.10 -23.45
N ALA A 696 15.36 -12.97 -23.91
CA ALA A 696 14.02 -12.89 -24.48
C ALA A 696 13.89 -13.63 -25.82
N ALA A 697 14.90 -13.54 -26.69
CA ALA A 697 14.96 -14.29 -27.94
C ALA A 697 15.13 -15.81 -27.71
N GLU A 698 15.84 -16.22 -26.67
CA GLU A 698 15.97 -17.62 -26.26
C GLU A 698 14.67 -18.14 -25.64
N ALA A 699 13.99 -17.35 -24.80
CA ALA A 699 12.68 -17.68 -24.24
C ALA A 699 11.59 -17.79 -25.32
N ALA A 700 11.57 -16.88 -26.30
CA ALA A 700 10.63 -16.93 -27.41
C ALA A 700 10.84 -18.16 -28.31
N ARG A 701 12.11 -18.57 -28.53
CA ARG A 701 12.45 -19.81 -29.23
C ARG A 701 12.04 -21.05 -28.45
N ALA A 702 12.39 -21.12 -27.15
CA ALA A 702 12.02 -22.24 -26.30
C ALA A 702 10.50 -22.47 -26.24
N LEU A 703 9.71 -21.39 -26.13
CA LEU A 703 8.25 -21.47 -26.16
C LEU A 703 7.68 -21.84 -27.54
N ALA A 704 8.33 -21.44 -28.63
CA ALA A 704 7.90 -21.79 -29.97
C ALA A 704 8.17 -23.28 -30.30
N GLU A 705 9.25 -23.84 -29.76
CA GLU A 705 9.62 -25.25 -29.94
C GLU A 705 8.81 -26.17 -29.01
N ASN A 706 8.71 -25.82 -27.72
CA ASN A 706 8.04 -26.61 -26.70
C ASN A 706 7.22 -25.74 -25.73
N PRO A 707 6.00 -25.32 -26.08
CA PRO A 707 5.18 -24.41 -25.27
C PRO A 707 4.82 -24.95 -23.88
N ASN A 708 4.81 -26.28 -23.74
CA ASN A 708 4.44 -27.00 -22.51
C ASN A 708 5.63 -27.25 -21.57
N GLN A 709 6.85 -26.88 -21.98
CA GLN A 709 8.05 -26.99 -21.15
C GLN A 709 8.30 -25.68 -20.43
N ARG A 710 8.54 -25.73 -19.10
CA ARG A 710 8.81 -24.51 -18.31
C ARG A 710 9.96 -23.72 -18.91
N LEU A 711 9.79 -22.41 -19.01
CA LEU A 711 10.88 -21.49 -19.28
C LEU A 711 11.97 -21.64 -18.22
N ASP A 712 13.21 -21.80 -18.68
CA ASP A 712 14.37 -21.91 -17.79
C ASP A 712 14.40 -20.72 -16.82
N PRO A 713 14.41 -20.96 -15.49
CA PRO A 713 14.54 -19.91 -14.48
C PRO A 713 15.72 -18.97 -14.70
N ASN A 714 16.79 -19.45 -15.33
CA ASN A 714 17.99 -18.66 -15.63
C ASN A 714 17.80 -17.71 -16.83
N LEU A 715 16.88 -18.04 -17.75
CA LEU A 715 16.49 -17.17 -18.86
C LEU A 715 15.43 -16.13 -18.42
N ALA A 716 14.59 -16.48 -17.44
CA ALA A 716 13.48 -15.65 -16.97
C ALA A 716 13.87 -14.65 -15.84
N GLN A 717 14.95 -13.89 -16.00
CA GLN A 717 15.42 -12.95 -14.96
C GLN A 717 14.90 -11.50 -15.12
N GLY A 718 14.52 -11.07 -16.34
CA GLY A 718 13.94 -9.74 -16.59
C GLY A 718 12.47 -9.63 -16.19
N GLU A 719 11.98 -8.43 -15.84
CA GLU A 719 10.59 -8.20 -15.37
C GLU A 719 9.54 -8.75 -16.35
N ARG A 720 9.74 -8.52 -17.65
CA ARG A 720 8.83 -9.02 -18.70
C ARG A 720 8.89 -10.55 -18.86
N LEU A 721 10.08 -11.14 -18.71
CA LEU A 721 10.27 -12.60 -18.80
C LEU A 721 9.79 -13.34 -17.55
N GLN A 722 9.87 -12.70 -16.37
CA GLN A 722 9.26 -13.20 -15.14
C GLN A 722 7.73 -13.15 -15.21
N GLU A 723 7.17 -12.08 -15.80
CA GLU A 723 5.73 -12.00 -16.05
C GLU A 723 5.29 -13.05 -17.08
N LEU A 724 6.07 -13.26 -18.14
CA LEU A 724 5.83 -14.32 -19.13
C LEU A 724 5.89 -15.72 -18.51
N LYS A 725 6.88 -15.97 -17.65
CA LYS A 725 7.00 -17.23 -16.89
C LYS A 725 5.82 -17.42 -15.94
N HIS A 726 5.43 -16.37 -15.20
CA HIS A 726 4.26 -16.44 -14.33
C HIS A 726 2.98 -16.72 -15.14
N GLN A 727 2.82 -16.09 -16.31
CA GLN A 727 1.72 -16.36 -17.23
C GLN A 727 1.76 -17.80 -17.74
N GLN A 728 2.93 -18.34 -18.05
CA GLN A 728 3.10 -19.75 -18.41
C GLN A 728 2.70 -20.68 -17.26
N ASP A 729 3.19 -20.43 -16.05
CA ASP A 729 2.92 -21.23 -14.84
C ASP A 729 1.44 -21.18 -14.41
N THR A 730 0.74 -20.08 -14.70
CA THR A 730 -0.68 -19.92 -14.40
C THR A 730 -1.62 -20.31 -15.54
N GLY A 731 -1.13 -20.33 -16.77
CA GLY A 731 -1.92 -20.49 -18.00
C GLY A 731 -1.76 -21.84 -18.68
N ILE A 732 -0.67 -22.58 -18.40
CA ILE A 732 -0.39 -23.91 -18.96
C ILE A 732 0.10 -24.85 -17.86
N ASN A 733 -0.38 -26.11 -17.84
CA ASN A 733 0.21 -27.15 -16.99
C ASN A 733 1.56 -27.56 -17.60
N THR A 734 2.66 -27.15 -16.99
CA THR A 734 4.00 -27.29 -17.55
C THR A 734 4.72 -28.55 -17.06
N ARG A 735 5.44 -29.23 -17.96
CA ARG A 735 6.34 -30.31 -17.57
C ARG A 735 7.61 -29.75 -16.90
N PRO A 736 8.16 -30.45 -15.89
CA PRO A 736 9.46 -30.11 -15.34
C PRO A 736 10.53 -30.18 -16.41
N ILE A 737 11.60 -29.40 -16.26
CA ILE A 737 12.76 -29.45 -17.17
C ILE A 737 13.47 -30.80 -16.94
N GLU A 738 14.06 -31.42 -17.98
CA GLU A 738 14.86 -32.63 -17.81
C GLU A 738 15.95 -32.41 -16.75
N GLY A 739 15.84 -33.09 -15.59
CA GLY A 739 16.71 -32.90 -14.43
C GLY A 739 16.04 -32.36 -13.16
N GLU A 740 14.76 -32.00 -13.21
CA GLU A 740 13.97 -31.55 -12.05
C GLU A 740 13.32 -32.77 -11.35
N GLU A 741 13.74 -33.14 -10.13
CA GLU A 741 13.16 -34.27 -9.39
C GLU A 741 11.70 -33.99 -8.97
N THR A 742 10.82 -34.98 -9.17
CA THR A 742 9.39 -34.88 -8.84
C THR A 742 9.13 -35.27 -7.38
N GLU A 743 8.63 -34.35 -6.56
CA GLU A 743 8.02 -34.70 -5.26
C GLU A 743 6.75 -35.53 -5.49
N ARG A 744 6.84 -36.85 -5.29
CA ARG A 744 5.70 -37.76 -5.30
C ARG A 744 5.01 -37.86 -3.93
N GLU A 745 3.72 -37.51 -3.93
CA GLU A 745 2.54 -38.11 -3.28
C GLU A 745 2.56 -38.60 -1.80
N LYS A 746 1.51 -38.23 -1.07
CA LYS A 746 0.67 -39.10 -0.20
C LYS A 746 -0.63 -38.37 0.21
N PRO A 747 -1.73 -39.04 0.63
CA PRO A 747 -2.05 -40.49 0.57
C PRO A 747 -3.51 -40.80 0.11
N SER A 748 -3.77 -42.05 -0.32
CA SER A 748 -5.13 -42.59 -0.38
C SER A 748 -5.53 -43.20 0.97
N SER A 749 -6.74 -42.85 1.41
CA SER A 749 -7.41 -43.38 2.59
C SER A 749 -7.93 -44.80 2.32
N GLN A 750 -7.71 -45.72 3.26
CA GLN A 750 -8.45 -46.97 3.34
C GLN A 750 -9.38 -46.96 4.56
N ARG A 751 -10.63 -47.31 4.26
CA ARG A 751 -11.76 -47.55 5.17
C ARG A 751 -11.38 -48.55 6.29
N ILE A 752 -11.75 -48.23 7.52
CA ILE A 752 -12.85 -48.82 8.33
C ILE A 752 -13.17 -47.84 9.46
#